data_AF-A0A100VII7-F1
#
_entry.id   AF-A0A100VII7-F1
#
_cell.length_a   1.000
_cell.length_b   1.000
_cell.length_c   1.000
_cell.angle_alpha   90.00
_cell.angle_beta   90.00
_cell.angle_gamma   90.00
#
_symmetry.space_group_name_H-M   'P 1'
#
loop_
_entity.id
_entity.type
_entity.pdbx_description
1 polymer ?
#
loop_
_entity_poly.entity_id
_entity_poly.type
_entity_poly.pdbx_seq_one_letter_code
_entity_poly.pdbx_strand_id
1 'polypeptide(L)'
;MNKRQRLYTVLAGGTAVIMIAAGLLYINNRGVPAVEAAAYLDTTTRAMPVTEDPLQFLSDSSQGVPGMQLVAEDQRLALYYNEETTEIAVRDGKSGEIWYSNPKERAEDGLASAYEKEVLSSQLNVSFRDSMGTLENFPNFSSSISNKQFTVGQIDQGIRVNYTLGDTSLGIDALPKLISKQRLEEKVLSKLDATVARYTSARYYPTKNNPDILERLDGQISKQLVLNKMLGAFETAGYTVDDLAFDNQENGVEGGGVSDKPSFVISVEYRLEQGALVVTVPLSQIEESGQYRIRNIDLLAYFGAADTKGEGYMLVPDGSGSLIHLNNGKTQEEQYVQRVYGADPNDNSLSRPQVSESAYMPVFGLKNGEKAWFAVIEKGDGIASISADIGGRQNSYNHVHATFSLRGEDELEMYTSQKMQEIQLLSDEPFRGDIQVRYHFLHGEDASYSGMARLYQQQLIEQDVLQPLSEQTELPFYVDVLGAVDKKASFLSVPYRTTLAMTTYEQATEMAAKLQQEGVNRVQMRYQGWFGGGISHHTPTRVKLDSEVGSRSELQALSAKLEQSGGALFPDVAFQHMYHDDLRFAPSSDAARFVTKETAELYPYNPALNRMDQSKDSYYLLSAAKLPYVVNEFADKFNKLGLGGLSLRDLGQVLTSDYRDSRVIHRETAKNIVKEQLGKLEQSYPNLMVSAANSYAWGSAQHVVNVPAGSSRFNITDEEVPFYAMVIHGYMNYAASPMNTSGDQDLRKQLLRSLEHGAAPYFQWTYEPSSRLKLTNYDSAYATEYAYWVDDAVALYKQANEVLGNLANKQILKHERIQDGVVRITYTGGTSILVNYNADAVTVDGTTVGGTDYVVGGMNR
;
A
#
# COMPACT_ATOMS: atom_id res chain seq x y z
N MET A 1 -32.25 -40.24 50.04
CA MET A 1 -32.22 -38.85 49.53
C MET A 1 -33.64 -38.32 49.43
N ASN A 2 -33.96 -37.26 50.17
CA ASN A 2 -35.31 -36.66 50.19
C ASN A 2 -35.56 -35.82 48.91
N LYS A 3 -36.82 -35.58 48.49
CA LYS A 3 -37.16 -34.87 47.22
C LYS A 3 -36.38 -33.55 47.02
N ARG A 4 -36.17 -32.79 48.10
CA ARG A 4 -35.36 -31.56 48.08
C ARG A 4 -33.88 -31.80 47.76
N GLN A 5 -33.27 -32.86 48.28
CA GLN A 5 -31.86 -33.19 47.98
C GLN A 5 -31.65 -33.59 46.51
N ARG A 6 -32.61 -34.29 45.89
CA ARG A 6 -32.56 -34.60 44.44
C ARG A 6 -32.63 -33.32 43.60
N LEU A 7 -33.53 -32.38 43.95
CA LEU A 7 -33.65 -31.10 43.25
C LEU A 7 -32.35 -30.27 43.37
N TYR A 8 -31.76 -30.17 44.55
CA TYR A 8 -30.48 -29.47 44.74
C TYR A 8 -29.31 -30.14 44.00
N THR A 9 -29.29 -31.48 43.91
CA THR A 9 -28.25 -32.20 43.16
C THR A 9 -28.39 -31.99 41.66
N VAL A 10 -29.62 -31.97 41.13
CA VAL A 10 -29.89 -31.70 39.70
C VAL A 10 -29.59 -30.24 39.36
N LEU A 11 -29.96 -29.28 40.22
CA LEU A 11 -29.61 -27.87 40.04
C LEU A 11 -28.09 -27.64 40.12
N ALA A 12 -27.41 -28.23 41.11
CA ALA A 12 -25.95 -28.12 41.22
C ALA A 12 -25.22 -28.77 40.03
N GLY A 13 -25.70 -29.94 39.56
CA GLY A 13 -25.18 -30.59 38.35
C GLY A 13 -25.44 -29.77 37.08
N GLY A 14 -26.64 -29.19 36.93
CA GLY A 14 -26.97 -28.28 35.83
C GLY A 14 -26.09 -27.02 35.83
N THR A 15 -25.92 -26.37 36.99
CA THR A 15 -25.04 -25.20 37.14
C THR A 15 -23.58 -25.56 36.84
N ALA A 16 -23.09 -26.73 37.27
CA ALA A 16 -21.73 -27.17 36.96
C ALA A 16 -21.53 -27.40 35.45
N VAL A 17 -22.49 -28.03 34.77
CA VAL A 17 -22.44 -28.21 33.30
C VAL A 17 -22.49 -26.88 32.57
N ILE A 18 -23.33 -25.93 33.02
CA ILE A 18 -23.38 -24.58 32.44
C ILE A 18 -22.07 -23.83 32.68
N MET A 19 -21.47 -23.91 33.87
CA MET A 19 -20.17 -23.29 34.18
C MET A 19 -19.03 -23.91 33.36
N ILE A 20 -19.04 -25.22 33.14
CA ILE A 20 -18.07 -25.90 32.27
C ILE A 20 -18.28 -25.50 30.82
N ALA A 21 -19.52 -25.48 30.33
CA ALA A 21 -19.84 -25.06 28.97
C ALA A 21 -19.47 -23.58 28.73
N ALA A 22 -19.80 -22.69 29.68
CA ALA A 22 -19.43 -21.28 29.64
C ALA A 22 -17.90 -21.09 29.73
N GLY A 23 -17.22 -21.89 30.57
CA GLY A 23 -15.77 -21.90 30.66
C GLY A 23 -15.10 -22.36 29.36
N LEU A 24 -15.62 -23.42 28.72
CA LEU A 24 -15.15 -23.90 27.42
C LEU A 24 -15.43 -22.90 26.31
N LEU A 25 -16.61 -22.27 26.30
CA LEU A 25 -16.93 -21.19 25.35
C LEU A 25 -16.03 -19.98 25.55
N TYR A 26 -15.73 -19.60 26.79
CA TYR A 26 -14.81 -18.53 27.09
C TYR A 26 -13.38 -18.86 26.65
N ILE A 27 -12.89 -20.07 26.95
CA ILE A 27 -11.54 -20.51 26.56
C ILE A 27 -11.41 -20.57 25.03
N ASN A 28 -12.40 -21.13 24.34
CA ASN A 28 -12.37 -21.27 22.88
C ASN A 28 -12.54 -19.93 22.14
N ASN A 29 -13.20 -18.94 22.73
CA ASN A 29 -13.42 -17.63 22.09
C ASN A 29 -12.50 -16.51 22.60
N ARG A 30 -11.63 -16.76 23.59
CA ARG A 30 -10.72 -15.71 24.11
C ARG A 30 -9.73 -15.27 23.03
N GLY A 31 -9.33 -16.17 22.15
CA GLY A 31 -8.27 -15.96 21.16
C GLY A 31 -6.91 -15.69 21.81
N VAL A 32 -5.94 -15.32 20.97
CA VAL A 32 -4.57 -15.01 21.40
C VAL A 32 -4.39 -13.54 21.77
N PRO A 33 -3.34 -13.16 22.53
CA PRO A 33 -3.08 -11.76 22.86
C PRO A 33 -2.94 -10.87 21.62
N ALA A 34 -3.44 -9.63 21.72
CA ALA A 34 -3.26 -8.60 20.71
C ALA A 34 -2.30 -7.52 21.21
N VAL A 35 -1.54 -6.91 20.31
CA VAL A 35 -0.81 -5.67 20.60
C VAL A 35 -1.71 -4.45 20.44
N GLU A 36 -1.31 -3.35 21.08
CA GLU A 36 -1.99 -2.06 20.97
C GLU A 36 -1.61 -1.38 19.66
N ALA A 37 -2.60 -1.09 18.82
CA ALA A 37 -2.42 -0.47 17.50
C ALA A 37 -1.65 0.86 17.57
N ALA A 38 -1.93 1.66 18.62
CA ALA A 38 -1.33 2.97 18.83
C ALA A 38 0.20 2.92 18.98
N ALA A 39 0.78 1.79 19.41
CA ALA A 39 2.23 1.62 19.51
C ALA A 39 2.94 1.57 18.15
N TYR A 40 2.18 1.37 17.06
CA TYR A 40 2.67 1.21 15.69
C TYR A 40 2.24 2.35 14.77
N LEU A 41 1.67 3.42 15.32
CA LEU A 41 1.41 4.66 14.58
C LEU A 41 2.68 5.50 14.58
N ASP A 42 3.27 5.71 13.41
CA ASP A 42 4.39 6.64 13.23
C ASP A 42 3.84 8.07 13.25
N THR A 43 3.66 8.62 14.46
CA THR A 43 3.33 10.03 14.70
C THR A 43 4.62 10.80 15.00
N THR A 44 5.55 10.78 14.04
CA THR A 44 6.85 11.44 14.19
C THR A 44 6.74 12.97 14.20
N THR A 45 5.62 13.54 13.75
CA THR A 45 5.37 14.97 13.90
C THR A 45 4.54 15.21 15.16
N ARG A 46 5.19 15.33 16.31
CA ARG A 46 4.70 16.31 17.29
C ARG A 46 4.66 17.60 16.48
N ALA A 47 3.46 18.05 16.09
CA ALA A 47 3.26 19.25 15.29
C ALA A 47 4.32 20.23 15.73
N MET A 48 5.32 20.53 14.87
CA MET A 48 6.22 21.62 15.22
C MET A 48 5.27 22.76 15.56
N PRO A 49 5.34 23.32 16.78
CA PRO A 49 4.50 24.46 17.11
C PRO A 49 4.72 25.40 15.94
N VAL A 50 3.64 25.81 15.27
CA VAL A 50 3.72 26.95 14.35
C VAL A 50 4.45 27.98 15.20
N THR A 51 5.68 28.33 14.84
CA THR A 51 6.34 29.41 15.55
C THR A 51 5.34 30.55 15.50
N GLU A 52 5.04 31.18 16.63
CA GLU A 52 4.25 32.42 16.62
C GLU A 52 4.90 33.49 15.72
N ASP A 53 6.13 33.23 15.25
CA ASP A 53 6.84 33.99 14.25
C ASP A 53 6.14 33.96 12.88
N PRO A 54 5.83 35.15 12.32
CA PRO A 54 5.25 35.27 10.98
C PRO A 54 6.22 34.76 9.91
N LEU A 55 5.68 34.33 8.76
CA LEU A 55 6.44 33.95 7.57
C LEU A 55 7.51 35.00 7.24
N GLN A 56 8.77 34.57 7.11
CA GLN A 56 9.89 35.44 6.76
C GLN A 56 10.44 35.06 5.39
N PHE A 57 10.41 36.02 4.47
CA PHE A 57 11.03 35.84 3.16
C PHE A 57 12.53 36.03 3.22
N LEU A 58 13.25 35.13 2.55
CA LEU A 58 14.68 35.18 2.42
C LEU A 58 15.08 36.14 1.30
N SER A 59 16.27 36.73 1.42
CA SER A 59 16.83 37.54 0.35
C SER A 59 17.18 36.66 -0.85
N ASP A 60 16.55 36.92 -1.99
CA ASP A 60 16.85 36.19 -3.22
C ASP A 60 18.00 36.84 -3.99
N SER A 61 19.11 36.12 -4.14
CA SER A 61 20.28 36.57 -4.92
C SER A 61 20.23 36.15 -6.39
N SER A 62 19.20 35.40 -6.78
CA SER A 62 18.95 34.94 -8.14
C SER A 62 17.99 35.86 -8.91
N GLN A 63 17.69 35.53 -10.17
CA GLN A 63 16.61 36.22 -10.91
C GLN A 63 15.19 35.93 -10.40
N GLY A 64 15.06 35.10 -9.35
CA GLY A 64 13.81 34.73 -8.71
C GLY A 64 12.84 33.92 -9.57
N VAL A 65 11.68 33.65 -9.00
CA VAL A 65 10.55 33.01 -9.68
C VAL A 65 9.41 34.04 -9.78
N PRO A 66 8.91 34.37 -10.99
CA PRO A 66 7.88 35.41 -11.15
C PRO A 66 6.65 35.18 -10.27
N GLY A 67 6.29 36.19 -9.47
CA GLY A 67 5.12 36.14 -8.59
C GLY A 67 5.31 35.30 -7.31
N MET A 68 6.52 34.79 -7.04
CA MET A 68 6.83 33.98 -5.86
C MET A 68 8.02 34.55 -5.10
N GLN A 69 8.09 34.27 -3.80
CA GLN A 69 9.15 34.73 -2.92
C GLN A 69 9.89 33.54 -2.29
N LEU A 70 11.19 33.71 -2.06
CA LEU A 70 12.06 32.67 -1.50
C LEU A 70 11.73 32.45 -0.01
N VAL A 71 11.44 31.21 0.39
CA VAL A 71 11.05 30.85 1.78
C VAL A 71 12.00 29.84 2.43
N ALA A 72 12.75 29.08 1.64
CA ALA A 72 13.82 28.21 2.12
C ALA A 72 14.88 28.00 1.01
N GLU A 73 16.13 27.76 1.41
CA GLU A 73 17.22 27.45 0.50
C GLU A 73 18.22 26.53 1.22
N ASP A 74 18.53 25.38 0.60
CA ASP A 74 19.62 24.50 1.02
C ASP A 74 20.80 24.59 0.04
N GLN A 75 21.81 23.72 0.15
CA GLN A 75 23.00 23.79 -0.71
C GLN A 75 22.70 23.52 -2.20
N ARG A 76 21.56 22.93 -2.53
CA ARG A 76 21.20 22.49 -3.87
C ARG A 76 19.90 23.12 -4.38
N LEU A 77 18.90 23.29 -3.52
CA LEU A 77 17.54 23.68 -3.89
C LEU A 77 17.15 25.01 -3.25
N ALA A 78 16.32 25.76 -3.96
CA ALA A 78 15.63 26.95 -3.46
C ALA A 78 14.12 26.76 -3.57
N LEU A 79 13.40 26.94 -2.47
CA LEU A 79 11.95 26.81 -2.36
C LEU A 79 11.29 28.19 -2.37
N TYR A 80 10.40 28.38 -3.34
CA TYR A 80 9.62 29.57 -3.58
C TYR A 80 8.16 29.35 -3.24
N TYR A 81 7.48 30.39 -2.78
CA TYR A 81 6.08 30.36 -2.37
C TYR A 81 5.31 31.58 -2.93
N ASN A 82 4.07 31.36 -3.36
CA ASN A 82 3.13 32.40 -3.75
C ASN A 82 2.12 32.67 -2.62
N GLU A 83 2.12 33.89 -2.06
CA GLU A 83 1.22 34.26 -0.96
C GLU A 83 -0.26 34.32 -1.33
N GLU A 84 -0.58 34.52 -2.61
CA GLU A 84 -1.97 34.65 -3.07
C GLU A 84 -2.58 33.30 -3.46
N THR A 85 -1.78 32.43 -4.08
CA THR A 85 -2.26 31.15 -4.62
C THR A 85 -1.81 29.93 -3.83
N THR A 86 -0.91 30.11 -2.87
CA THR A 86 -0.25 29.06 -2.08
C THR A 86 0.60 28.07 -2.89
N GLU A 87 0.82 28.37 -4.17
CA GLU A 87 1.70 27.59 -5.05
C GLU A 87 3.14 27.60 -4.53
N ILE A 88 3.84 26.48 -4.70
CA ILE A 88 5.29 26.41 -4.49
C ILE A 88 6.01 26.21 -5.82
N ALA A 89 7.27 26.65 -5.86
CA ALA A 89 8.20 26.24 -6.89
C ALA A 89 9.56 25.87 -6.28
N VAL A 90 10.21 24.86 -6.85
CA VAL A 90 11.55 24.44 -6.45
C VAL A 90 12.51 24.69 -7.59
N ARG A 91 13.52 25.53 -7.36
CA ARG A 91 14.63 25.68 -8.29
C ARG A 91 15.78 24.77 -7.89
N ASP A 92 16.27 23.97 -8.84
CA ASP A 92 17.53 23.25 -8.71
C ASP A 92 18.70 24.17 -9.08
N GLY A 93 19.54 24.52 -8.12
CA GLY A 93 20.70 25.40 -8.31
C GLY A 93 21.76 24.82 -9.25
N LYS A 94 21.80 23.49 -9.45
CA LYS A 94 22.75 22.84 -10.35
C LYS A 94 22.36 22.98 -11.82
N SER A 95 21.10 22.74 -12.15
CA SER A 95 20.58 22.79 -13.52
C SER A 95 19.96 24.15 -13.90
N GLY A 96 19.51 24.93 -12.92
CA GLY A 96 18.70 26.13 -13.10
C GLY A 96 17.22 25.85 -13.37
N GLU A 97 16.82 24.58 -13.45
CA GLU A 97 15.43 24.18 -13.71
C GLU A 97 14.51 24.54 -12.54
N ILE A 98 13.27 24.90 -12.86
CA ILE A 98 12.24 25.27 -11.88
C ILE A 98 11.05 24.32 -12.05
N TRP A 99 10.67 23.67 -10.95
CA TRP A 99 9.55 22.76 -10.85
C TRP A 99 8.42 23.42 -10.07
N TYR A 100 7.20 23.40 -10.60
CA TYR A 100 6.06 24.08 -10.00
C TYR A 100 5.07 23.05 -9.44
N SER A 101 4.41 23.37 -8.33
CA SER A 101 3.29 22.54 -7.82
C SER A 101 2.09 22.50 -8.76
N ASN A 102 1.93 23.53 -9.59
CA ASN A 102 0.79 23.70 -10.47
C ASN A 102 1.25 24.14 -11.86
N PRO A 103 0.55 23.75 -12.95
CA PRO A 103 0.96 24.13 -14.29
C PRO A 103 0.78 25.64 -14.52
N LYS A 104 1.76 26.29 -15.15
CA LYS A 104 1.79 27.76 -15.33
C LYS A 104 0.69 28.27 -16.25
N GLU A 105 0.44 27.58 -17.36
CA GLU A 105 -0.49 28.01 -18.42
C GLU A 105 -1.89 27.39 -18.24
N ARG A 106 -2.21 26.85 -17.05
CA ARG A 106 -3.48 26.16 -16.76
C ARG A 106 -4.73 27.01 -17.01
N ALA A 107 -4.64 28.33 -16.82
CA ALA A 107 -5.76 29.25 -17.07
C ALA A 107 -6.13 29.31 -18.57
N GLU A 108 -5.14 29.14 -19.45
CA GLU A 108 -5.25 29.19 -20.91
C GLU A 108 -5.60 27.82 -21.51
N ASP A 109 -5.65 26.76 -20.70
CA ASP A 109 -6.03 25.43 -21.14
C ASP A 109 -7.45 25.44 -21.72
N GLY A 110 -7.56 25.16 -23.02
CA GLY A 110 -8.82 25.13 -23.75
C GLY A 110 -9.61 23.83 -23.59
N LEU A 111 -8.96 22.76 -23.09
CA LEU A 111 -9.57 21.46 -22.84
C LEU A 111 -10.16 21.40 -21.42
N ALA A 112 -9.47 21.99 -20.45
CA ALA A 112 -9.89 21.99 -19.05
C ALA A 112 -11.22 22.74 -18.84
N SER A 113 -12.19 22.06 -18.22
CA SER A 113 -13.42 22.68 -17.72
C SER A 113 -13.13 23.71 -16.61
N ALA A 114 -14.11 24.53 -16.22
CA ALA A 114 -13.92 25.48 -15.12
C ALA A 114 -13.54 24.76 -13.81
N TYR A 115 -14.23 23.66 -13.49
CA TYR A 115 -13.90 22.80 -12.35
C TYR A 115 -12.49 22.22 -12.49
N GLU A 116 -12.13 21.71 -13.67
CA GLU A 116 -10.81 21.15 -13.91
C GLU A 116 -9.69 22.18 -13.73
N LYS A 117 -9.93 23.45 -14.08
CA LYS A 117 -8.98 24.55 -13.81
C LYS A 117 -8.81 24.81 -12.31
N GLU A 118 -9.84 24.57 -11.49
CA GLU A 118 -9.72 24.61 -10.03
C GLU A 118 -8.86 23.45 -9.53
N VAL A 119 -9.04 22.24 -10.07
CA VAL A 119 -8.20 21.07 -9.75
C VAL A 119 -6.73 21.32 -10.15
N LEU A 120 -6.48 21.82 -11.36
CA LEU A 120 -5.14 22.20 -11.84
C LEU A 120 -4.47 23.29 -10.99
N SER A 121 -5.27 24.10 -10.28
CA SER A 121 -4.80 25.17 -9.39
C SER A 121 -4.66 24.74 -7.93
N SER A 122 -5.01 23.50 -7.61
CA SER A 122 -5.04 22.96 -6.25
C SER A 122 -3.72 22.30 -5.85
N GLN A 123 -3.33 22.41 -4.58
CA GLN A 123 -2.19 21.69 -3.99
C GLN A 123 -2.65 20.36 -3.39
N LEU A 124 -3.92 20.27 -3.01
CA LEU A 124 -4.55 19.02 -2.58
C LEU A 124 -6.01 18.98 -3.02
N ASN A 125 -6.50 17.77 -3.30
CA ASN A 125 -7.92 17.51 -3.54
C ASN A 125 -8.41 16.53 -2.48
N VAL A 126 -9.56 16.84 -1.86
CA VAL A 126 -10.13 16.03 -0.77
C VAL A 126 -11.43 15.44 -1.24
N SER A 127 -11.52 14.11 -1.36
CA SER A 127 -12.84 13.48 -1.46
C SER A 127 -13.35 13.10 -0.09
N PHE A 128 -14.63 13.31 0.15
CA PHE A 128 -15.31 12.98 1.40
C PHE A 128 -16.71 12.46 1.14
N ARG A 129 -17.29 11.78 2.13
CA ARG A 129 -18.67 11.33 2.09
C ARG A 129 -19.53 12.02 3.14
N ASP A 130 -20.79 12.26 2.79
CA ASP A 130 -21.83 12.68 3.74
C ASP A 130 -22.43 11.46 4.49
N SER A 131 -23.42 11.71 5.36
CA SER A 131 -24.12 10.64 6.10
C SER A 131 -24.95 9.70 5.21
N MET A 132 -25.24 10.10 3.97
CA MET A 132 -25.95 9.29 2.97
C MET A 132 -24.99 8.48 2.09
N GLY A 133 -23.68 8.65 2.25
CA GLY A 133 -22.65 8.00 1.45
C GLY A 133 -22.37 8.68 0.12
N THR A 134 -22.93 9.87 -0.14
CA THR A 134 -22.67 10.66 -1.35
C THR A 134 -21.21 11.07 -1.37
N LEU A 135 -20.50 10.78 -2.47
CA LEU A 135 -19.11 11.21 -2.65
C LEU A 135 -19.06 12.64 -3.21
N GLU A 136 -18.37 13.52 -2.50
CA GLU A 136 -18.09 14.90 -2.91
C GLU A 136 -16.58 15.15 -2.94
N ASN A 137 -16.15 16.14 -3.72
CA ASN A 137 -14.74 16.50 -3.91
C ASN A 137 -14.53 18.01 -3.65
N PHE A 138 -13.53 18.32 -2.83
CA PHE A 138 -13.05 19.68 -2.58
C PHE A 138 -11.63 19.87 -3.13
N PRO A 139 -11.48 20.47 -4.32
CA PRO A 139 -10.23 21.07 -4.74
C PRO A 139 -9.90 22.21 -3.77
N ASN A 140 -8.73 22.20 -3.12
CA ASN A 140 -8.42 23.21 -2.11
C ASN A 140 -8.36 24.63 -2.70
N PHE A 141 -8.16 24.79 -4.01
CA PHE A 141 -8.21 26.09 -4.67
C PHE A 141 -9.55 26.79 -4.49
N SER A 142 -10.66 26.16 -4.91
CA SER A 142 -12.00 26.76 -4.85
C SER A 142 -12.64 26.64 -3.47
N SER A 143 -12.25 25.62 -2.70
CA SER A 143 -12.80 25.39 -1.35
C SER A 143 -12.08 26.15 -0.23
N SER A 144 -10.92 26.76 -0.49
CA SER A 144 -10.14 27.47 0.55
C SER A 144 -9.39 28.69 0.01
N ILE A 145 -8.54 28.51 -1.00
CA ILE A 145 -7.58 29.56 -1.45
C ILE A 145 -8.30 30.76 -2.07
N SER A 146 -9.28 30.54 -2.94
CA SER A 146 -10.07 31.62 -3.56
C SER A 146 -10.80 32.48 -2.53
N ASN A 147 -11.09 31.92 -1.35
CA ASN A 147 -11.76 32.58 -0.24
C ASN A 147 -10.77 33.13 0.81
N LYS A 148 -9.46 32.99 0.59
CA LYS A 148 -8.38 33.37 1.52
C LYS A 148 -8.50 32.67 2.89
N GLN A 149 -8.98 31.43 2.90
CA GLN A 149 -9.17 30.63 4.12
C GLN A 149 -7.94 29.76 4.43
N PHE A 150 -6.76 30.37 4.48
CA PHE A 150 -5.53 29.68 4.83
C PHE A 150 -4.60 30.56 5.67
N THR A 151 -3.71 29.92 6.42
CA THR A 151 -2.63 30.58 7.17
C THR A 151 -1.30 29.92 6.85
N VAL A 152 -0.20 30.67 6.98
CA VAL A 152 1.15 30.17 6.70
C VAL A 152 2.04 30.44 7.88
N GLY A 153 2.79 29.43 8.30
CA GLY A 153 3.84 29.53 9.31
C GLY A 153 5.19 29.09 8.76
N GLN A 154 6.27 29.69 9.25
CA GLN A 154 7.62 29.22 8.96
C GLN A 154 7.88 27.89 9.70
N ILE A 155 8.59 26.96 9.06
CA ILE A 155 9.19 25.79 9.71
C ILE A 155 10.67 25.70 9.33
N ASP A 156 11.41 24.78 9.97
CA ASP A 156 12.81 24.57 9.60
C ASP A 156 12.92 24.13 8.14
N GLN A 157 13.80 24.81 7.38
CA GLN A 157 14.01 24.63 5.94
C GLN A 157 12.72 24.63 5.10
N GLY A 158 11.66 25.34 5.52
CA GLY A 158 10.37 25.24 4.84
C GLY A 158 9.23 26.11 5.38
N ILE A 159 8.01 25.80 4.93
CA ILE A 159 6.77 26.43 5.39
C ILE A 159 5.70 25.38 5.72
N ARG A 160 4.77 25.72 6.61
CA ARG A 160 3.50 25.00 6.81
C ARG A 160 2.34 25.89 6.39
N VAL A 161 1.45 25.37 5.56
CA VAL A 161 0.20 26.01 5.17
C VAL A 161 -0.96 25.26 5.81
N ASN A 162 -1.77 25.95 6.63
CA ASN A 162 -2.98 25.40 7.20
C ASN A 162 -4.17 25.90 6.37
N TYR A 163 -4.87 24.98 5.72
CA TYR A 163 -6.06 25.26 4.93
C TYR A 163 -7.31 24.98 5.74
N THR A 164 -8.28 25.87 5.66
CA THR A 164 -9.66 25.61 6.05
C THR A 164 -10.49 25.50 4.79
N LEU A 165 -10.97 24.28 4.51
CA LEU A 165 -11.77 23.96 3.34
C LEU A 165 -13.25 24.04 3.67
N GLY A 166 -14.04 24.45 2.69
CA GLY A 166 -15.49 24.47 2.76
C GLY A 166 -16.06 25.75 3.36
N ASP A 167 -17.38 25.74 3.54
CA ASP A 167 -18.10 26.92 3.99
C ASP A 167 -18.17 26.97 5.52
N THR A 168 -17.28 27.77 6.10
CA THR A 168 -17.25 28.06 7.54
C THR A 168 -18.30 29.09 7.96
N SER A 169 -19.14 29.59 7.04
CA SER A 169 -20.24 30.46 7.43
C SER A 169 -21.17 29.70 8.36
N LEU A 170 -21.42 30.32 9.50
CA LEU A 170 -22.34 29.82 10.50
C LEU A 170 -23.71 29.58 9.86
N GLY A 171 -24.23 28.36 9.99
CA GLY A 171 -25.58 28.01 9.55
C GLY A 171 -26.64 28.67 10.42
N ILE A 172 -27.92 28.39 10.12
CA ILE A 172 -29.03 28.87 10.96
C ILE A 172 -28.83 28.50 12.43
N ASP A 173 -28.22 27.34 12.71
CA ASP A 173 -28.02 26.77 14.05
C ASP A 173 -26.94 27.43 14.90
N ALA A 174 -26.24 28.42 14.36
CA ALA A 174 -25.47 29.35 15.18
C ALA A 174 -26.34 30.40 15.90
N LEU A 175 -27.62 30.44 15.57
CA LEU A 175 -28.64 31.23 16.26
C LEU A 175 -29.49 30.29 17.12
N PRO A 176 -29.89 30.68 18.34
CA PRO A 176 -30.70 29.83 19.20
C PRO A 176 -32.02 29.48 18.52
N LYS A 177 -32.34 28.19 18.42
CA LYS A 177 -33.62 27.72 17.87
C LYS A 177 -34.78 28.14 18.78
N LEU A 178 -34.54 28.06 20.09
CA LEU A 178 -35.43 28.52 21.15
C LEU A 178 -34.66 29.45 22.09
N ILE A 179 -35.25 30.59 22.45
CA ILE A 179 -34.67 31.55 23.40
C ILE A 179 -35.79 32.22 24.19
N SER A 180 -35.59 32.44 25.49
CA SER A 180 -36.60 33.16 26.30
C SER A 180 -36.68 34.63 25.88
N LYS A 181 -37.87 35.24 25.99
CA LYS A 181 -38.04 36.68 25.70
C LYS A 181 -37.04 37.55 26.45
N GLN A 182 -36.84 37.24 27.74
CA GLN A 182 -35.94 37.98 28.60
C GLN A 182 -34.50 37.88 28.09
N ARG A 183 -34.03 36.68 27.74
CA ARG A 183 -32.66 36.50 27.24
C ARG A 183 -32.46 37.09 25.86
N LEU A 184 -33.41 36.97 24.95
CA LEU A 184 -33.30 37.62 23.64
C LEU A 184 -33.21 39.14 23.80
N GLU A 185 -33.97 39.73 24.72
CA GLU A 185 -33.90 41.16 25.02
C GLU A 185 -32.55 41.55 25.65
N GLU A 186 -32.14 40.87 26.71
CA GLU A 186 -30.93 41.21 27.49
C GLU A 186 -29.62 40.91 26.75
N LYS A 187 -29.56 39.79 26.02
CA LYS A 187 -28.33 39.34 25.37
C LYS A 187 -28.18 39.85 23.95
N VAL A 188 -29.29 40.14 23.25
CA VAL A 188 -29.28 40.50 21.84
C VAL A 188 -29.90 41.88 21.59
N LEU A 189 -31.21 42.05 21.78
CA LEU A 189 -31.94 43.23 21.28
C LEU A 189 -31.52 44.54 21.95
N SER A 190 -31.26 44.55 23.25
CA SER A 190 -30.87 45.74 24.02
C SER A 190 -29.49 46.30 23.64
N LYS A 191 -28.69 45.52 22.91
CA LYS A 191 -27.34 45.89 22.45
C LYS A 191 -27.29 46.30 20.98
N LEU A 192 -28.43 46.30 20.29
CA LEU A 192 -28.55 46.61 18.87
C LEU A 192 -29.22 47.98 18.68
N ASP A 193 -28.97 48.61 17.52
CA ASP A 193 -29.73 49.79 17.14
C ASP A 193 -31.21 49.43 16.90
N ALA A 194 -32.11 50.41 17.04
CA ALA A 194 -33.55 50.17 16.98
C ALA A 194 -34.03 49.55 15.66
N THR A 195 -33.30 49.75 14.54
CA THR A 195 -33.67 49.19 13.24
C THR A 195 -33.28 47.71 13.18
N VAL A 196 -32.06 47.37 13.59
CA VAL A 196 -31.56 46.00 13.61
C VAL A 196 -32.26 45.17 14.69
N ALA A 197 -32.53 45.74 15.87
CA ALA A 197 -33.30 45.09 16.93
C ALA A 197 -34.71 44.70 16.46
N ARG A 198 -35.42 45.62 15.79
CA ARG A 198 -36.76 45.33 15.23
C ARG A 198 -36.71 44.30 14.11
N TYR A 199 -35.66 44.31 13.29
CA TYR A 199 -35.45 43.30 12.26
C TYR A 199 -35.22 41.90 12.87
N THR A 200 -34.38 41.84 13.92
CA THR A 200 -34.01 40.61 14.63
C THR A 200 -35.19 40.03 15.40
N SER A 201 -35.94 40.85 16.13
CA SER A 201 -37.11 40.39 16.90
C SER A 201 -38.24 39.85 16.00
N ALA A 202 -38.42 40.43 14.81
CA ALA A 202 -39.43 39.97 13.84
C ALA A 202 -39.14 38.59 13.21
N ARG A 203 -38.07 37.92 13.62
CA ARG A 203 -37.69 36.56 13.18
C ARG A 203 -37.79 35.52 14.29
N TYR A 204 -38.27 35.93 15.46
CA TYR A 204 -38.51 35.09 16.63
C TYR A 204 -39.97 35.23 17.08
N TYR A 205 -40.70 34.11 17.20
CA TYR A 205 -42.13 34.12 17.51
C TYR A 205 -42.46 33.29 18.76
N PRO A 206 -43.40 33.73 19.61
CA PRO A 206 -43.83 32.95 20.78
C PRO A 206 -44.27 31.53 20.40
N THR A 207 -43.74 30.53 21.10
CA THR A 207 -44.18 29.15 20.90
C THR A 207 -45.65 28.98 21.32
N LYS A 208 -46.34 28.00 20.73
CA LYS A 208 -47.75 27.71 21.06
C LYS A 208 -47.95 27.25 22.50
N ASN A 209 -46.95 26.57 23.08
CA ASN A 209 -47.04 25.93 24.39
C ASN A 209 -46.58 26.85 25.52
N ASN A 210 -45.63 27.75 25.27
CA ASN A 210 -45.14 28.72 26.23
C ASN A 210 -44.89 30.07 25.53
N PRO A 211 -45.77 31.07 25.73
CA PRO A 211 -45.61 32.38 25.09
C PRO A 211 -44.33 33.12 25.46
N ASP A 212 -43.62 32.74 26.53
CA ASP A 212 -42.39 33.39 26.98
C ASP A 212 -41.11 32.78 26.38
N ILE A 213 -41.25 31.69 25.63
CA ILE A 213 -40.19 31.12 24.79
C ILE A 213 -40.48 31.51 23.34
N LEU A 214 -39.46 32.05 22.67
CA LEU A 214 -39.51 32.42 21.27
C LEU A 214 -38.81 31.37 20.41
N GLU A 215 -39.45 30.99 19.31
CA GLU A 215 -38.92 30.08 18.30
C GLU A 215 -38.47 30.84 17.06
N ARG A 216 -37.31 30.45 16.56
CA ARG A 216 -36.69 30.98 15.35
C ARG A 216 -37.51 30.64 14.10
N LEU A 217 -37.74 31.60 13.20
CA LEU A 217 -38.43 31.36 11.93
C LEU A 217 -37.50 30.82 10.83
N ASP A 218 -37.23 29.51 10.84
CA ASP A 218 -36.31 28.86 9.91
C ASP A 218 -36.60 29.15 8.43
N GLY A 219 -37.87 29.14 8.00
CA GLY A 219 -38.24 29.42 6.61
C GLY A 219 -37.95 30.86 6.12
N GLN A 220 -37.70 31.79 7.05
CA GLN A 220 -37.30 33.16 6.72
C GLN A 220 -35.80 33.37 6.89
N ILE A 221 -35.20 32.78 7.93
CA ILE A 221 -33.78 32.96 8.27
C ILE A 221 -32.88 32.13 7.37
N SER A 222 -33.30 30.96 6.91
CA SER A 222 -32.54 30.10 5.97
C SER A 222 -32.16 30.78 4.65
N LYS A 223 -32.75 31.93 4.32
CA LYS A 223 -32.33 32.75 3.17
C LYS A 223 -31.00 33.46 3.49
N GLN A 224 -29.96 33.23 2.69
CA GLN A 224 -28.59 33.71 2.95
C GLN A 224 -28.48 35.18 3.38
N LEU A 225 -29.18 36.10 2.69
CA LEU A 225 -29.15 37.52 3.04
C LEU A 225 -29.75 37.81 4.43
N VAL A 226 -30.77 37.05 4.83
CA VAL A 226 -31.41 37.17 6.15
C VAL A 226 -30.51 36.54 7.21
N LEU A 227 -29.95 35.35 6.94
CA LEU A 227 -29.00 34.68 7.83
C LEU A 227 -27.81 35.58 8.14
N ASN A 228 -27.13 36.13 7.13
CA ASN A 228 -25.97 37.00 7.34
C ASN A 228 -26.31 38.24 8.19
N LYS A 229 -27.51 38.81 8.01
CA LYS A 229 -27.98 39.93 8.84
C LYS A 229 -28.28 39.51 10.28
N MET A 230 -28.86 38.33 10.48
CA MET A 230 -29.15 37.80 11.81
C MET A 230 -27.86 37.45 12.56
N LEU A 231 -26.90 36.79 11.90
CA LEU A 231 -25.59 36.47 12.48
C LEU A 231 -24.85 37.75 12.86
N GLY A 232 -24.78 38.74 11.96
CA GLY A 232 -24.15 40.02 12.26
C GLY A 232 -24.83 40.76 13.42
N ALA A 233 -26.15 40.62 13.59
CA ALA A 233 -26.86 41.18 14.74
C ALA A 233 -26.47 40.47 16.05
N PHE A 234 -26.41 39.14 16.06
CA PHE A 234 -26.00 38.39 17.25
C PHE A 234 -24.52 38.63 17.61
N GLU A 235 -23.65 38.72 16.60
CA GLU A 235 -22.24 39.07 16.77
C GLU A 235 -22.06 40.49 17.31
N THR A 236 -22.78 41.47 16.76
CA THR A 236 -22.74 42.87 17.25
C THR A 236 -23.21 42.97 18.71
N ALA A 237 -24.17 42.12 19.11
CA ALA A 237 -24.62 42.04 20.49
C ALA A 237 -23.63 41.30 21.42
N GLY A 238 -22.54 40.73 20.89
CA GLY A 238 -21.61 39.91 21.66
C GLY A 238 -22.27 38.66 22.24
N TYR A 239 -23.21 38.07 21.49
CA TYR A 239 -23.81 36.79 21.83
C TYR A 239 -22.80 35.66 21.52
N THR A 240 -22.51 34.82 22.52
CA THR A 240 -21.42 33.84 22.44
C THR A 240 -21.91 32.40 22.22
N VAL A 241 -21.00 31.48 21.90
CA VAL A 241 -21.30 30.05 21.83
C VAL A 241 -21.75 29.51 23.20
N ASP A 242 -21.24 30.04 24.30
CA ASP A 242 -21.69 29.69 25.65
C ASP A 242 -23.13 30.15 25.92
N ASP A 243 -23.52 31.32 25.39
CA ASP A 243 -24.91 31.79 25.46
C ASP A 243 -25.84 30.86 24.66
N LEU A 244 -25.42 30.45 23.45
CA LEU A 244 -26.15 29.49 22.63
C LEU A 244 -26.31 28.13 23.32
N ALA A 245 -25.24 27.61 23.91
CA ALA A 245 -25.25 26.35 24.64
C ALA A 245 -26.18 26.41 25.85
N PHE A 246 -26.17 27.52 26.59
CA PHE A 246 -27.11 27.76 27.69
C PHE A 246 -28.55 27.79 27.19
N ASP A 247 -28.84 28.54 26.13
CA ASP A 247 -30.18 28.67 25.56
C ASP A 247 -30.71 27.32 25.01
N ASN A 248 -29.84 26.52 24.38
CA ASN A 248 -30.18 25.18 23.92
C ASN A 248 -30.46 24.23 25.09
N GLN A 249 -29.64 24.26 26.15
CA GLN A 249 -29.82 23.43 27.34
C GLN A 249 -31.09 23.79 28.11
N GLU A 250 -31.37 25.08 28.31
CA GLU A 250 -32.57 25.57 29.00
C GLU A 250 -33.86 25.12 28.30
N ASN A 251 -33.82 25.02 26.97
CA ASN A 251 -34.99 24.69 26.15
C ASN A 251 -35.04 23.23 25.68
N GLY A 252 -34.15 22.36 26.19
CA GLY A 252 -34.10 20.94 25.83
C GLY A 252 -33.82 20.67 24.35
N VAL A 253 -33.10 21.58 23.68
CA VAL A 253 -32.65 21.44 22.29
C VAL A 253 -31.32 20.69 22.31
N GLU A 254 -31.33 19.42 21.90
CA GLU A 254 -30.10 18.66 21.67
C GLU A 254 -29.49 19.07 20.32
N GLY A 255 -28.26 19.58 20.35
CA GLY A 255 -27.50 19.98 19.16
C GLY A 255 -27.89 21.37 18.63
N GLY A 256 -26.94 22.29 18.62
CA GLY A 256 -27.08 23.61 18.00
C GLY A 256 -25.75 24.36 18.10
N GLY A 257 -25.15 24.65 16.95
CA GLY A 257 -23.89 25.39 16.85
C GLY A 257 -22.91 24.91 15.78
N VAL A 258 -23.16 23.78 15.10
CA VAL A 258 -22.26 23.27 14.05
C VAL A 258 -22.87 23.56 12.68
N SER A 259 -22.06 24.10 11.77
CA SER A 259 -22.45 24.24 10.36
C SER A 259 -22.81 22.86 9.79
N ASP A 260 -23.99 22.73 9.19
CA ASP A 260 -24.42 21.50 8.49
C ASP A 260 -23.69 21.32 7.13
N LYS A 261 -22.77 22.24 6.80
CA LYS A 261 -21.96 22.21 5.59
C LYS A 261 -20.62 21.52 5.84
N PRO A 262 -20.07 20.82 4.83
CA PRO A 262 -18.75 20.19 4.94
C PRO A 262 -17.66 21.25 5.13
N SER A 263 -16.85 21.05 6.16
CA SER A 263 -15.67 21.85 6.44
C SER A 263 -14.57 20.99 7.03
N PHE A 264 -13.33 21.24 6.59
CA PHE A 264 -12.16 20.48 6.99
C PHE A 264 -10.98 21.41 7.27
N VAL A 265 -10.17 21.09 8.27
CA VAL A 265 -8.89 21.76 8.51
C VAL A 265 -7.76 20.79 8.17
N ILE A 266 -6.89 21.17 7.25
CA ILE A 266 -5.79 20.32 6.75
C ILE A 266 -4.51 21.14 6.68
N SER A 267 -3.43 20.61 7.22
CA SER A 267 -2.11 21.25 7.20
C SER A 267 -1.19 20.55 6.21
N VAL A 268 -0.43 21.31 5.42
CA VAL A 268 0.62 20.78 4.52
C VAL A 268 1.94 21.45 4.83
N GLU A 269 2.98 20.65 5.01
CA GLU A 269 4.36 21.10 5.22
C GLU A 269 5.19 20.88 3.97
N TYR A 270 5.95 21.90 3.56
CA TYR A 270 6.91 21.84 2.46
C TYR A 270 8.29 22.14 3.02
N ARG A 271 9.22 21.19 2.92
CA ARG A 271 10.58 21.32 3.48
C ARG A 271 11.64 20.91 2.46
N LEU A 272 12.78 21.59 2.49
CA LEU A 272 13.99 21.13 1.79
C LEU A 272 14.82 20.24 2.73
N GLU A 273 15.18 19.06 2.24
CA GLU A 273 16.07 18.15 2.95
C GLU A 273 17.01 17.45 1.98
N GLN A 274 18.32 17.62 2.20
CA GLN A 274 19.36 16.89 1.48
C GLN A 274 19.22 17.01 -0.05
N GLY A 275 18.83 18.19 -0.55
CA GLY A 275 18.64 18.42 -1.98
C GLY A 275 17.39 17.77 -2.57
N ALA A 276 16.38 17.49 -1.75
CA ALA A 276 15.05 17.05 -2.13
C ALA A 276 13.96 17.94 -1.50
N LEU A 277 12.77 17.96 -2.13
CA LEU A 277 11.56 18.54 -1.53
C LEU A 277 10.80 17.46 -0.78
N VAL A 278 10.51 17.67 0.50
CA VAL A 278 9.72 16.77 1.33
C VAL A 278 8.38 17.43 1.65
N VAL A 279 7.29 16.75 1.33
CA VAL A 279 5.93 17.24 1.53
C VAL A 279 5.22 16.33 2.52
N THR A 280 4.73 16.89 3.63
CA THR A 280 4.11 16.12 4.72
C THR A 280 2.72 16.65 5.05
N VAL A 281 1.76 15.75 5.27
CA VAL A 281 0.43 16.08 5.82
C VAL A 281 0.26 15.32 7.14
N PRO A 282 0.26 16.01 8.30
CA PRO A 282 0.06 15.37 9.59
C PRO A 282 -1.43 15.06 9.84
N LEU A 283 -1.86 13.84 9.49
CA LEU A 283 -3.28 13.47 9.51
C LEU A 283 -3.92 13.49 10.92
N SER A 284 -3.11 13.41 11.97
CA SER A 284 -3.58 13.56 13.35
C SER A 284 -4.16 14.95 13.64
N GLN A 285 -3.82 15.97 12.83
CA GLN A 285 -4.28 17.35 12.97
C GLN A 285 -5.49 17.66 12.09
N ILE A 286 -5.98 16.69 11.32
CA ILE A 286 -7.16 16.90 10.48
C ILE A 286 -8.40 16.99 11.34
N GLU A 287 -9.12 18.11 11.17
CA GLU A 287 -10.44 18.34 11.76
C GLU A 287 -11.51 18.14 10.68
N GLU A 288 -12.57 17.40 11.01
CA GLU A 288 -13.71 17.11 10.13
C GLU A 288 -14.99 17.64 10.77
N SER A 289 -15.84 18.33 9.99
CA SER A 289 -17.11 18.84 10.49
C SER A 289 -18.26 17.84 10.40
N GLY A 290 -19.15 17.88 11.41
CA GLY A 290 -20.46 17.22 11.37
C GLY A 290 -20.42 15.74 11.00
N GLN A 291 -21.19 15.38 9.99
CA GLN A 291 -21.34 14.01 9.48
C GLN A 291 -20.38 13.67 8.33
N TYR A 292 -19.56 14.63 7.89
CA TYR A 292 -18.73 14.46 6.71
C TYR A 292 -17.41 13.77 7.07
N ARG A 293 -17.01 12.78 6.26
CA ARG A 293 -15.83 11.95 6.53
C ARG A 293 -14.92 11.94 5.31
N ILE A 294 -13.68 12.37 5.48
CA ILE A 294 -12.66 12.35 4.42
C ILE A 294 -12.37 10.91 4.05
N ARG A 295 -12.47 10.64 2.76
CA ARG A 295 -12.20 9.36 2.15
C ARG A 295 -10.72 9.28 1.76
N ASN A 296 -10.28 10.21 0.94
CA ASN A 296 -8.92 10.26 0.42
C ASN A 296 -8.43 11.70 0.22
N ILE A 297 -7.10 11.82 0.09
CA ILE A 297 -6.41 13.07 -0.23
C ILE A 297 -5.50 12.80 -1.43
N ASP A 298 -5.69 13.53 -2.53
CA ASP A 298 -4.72 13.60 -3.62
C ASP A 298 -3.71 14.71 -3.28
N LEU A 299 -2.43 14.36 -3.20
CA LEU A 299 -1.38 15.30 -2.80
C LEU A 299 -0.58 15.76 -4.03
N LEU A 300 -0.57 17.08 -4.28
CA LEU A 300 0.19 17.72 -5.35
C LEU A 300 0.02 17.05 -6.73
N ALA A 301 -1.23 16.82 -7.12
CA ALA A 301 -1.59 16.03 -8.31
C ALA A 301 -0.89 16.45 -9.61
N TYR A 302 -0.47 17.71 -9.72
CA TYR A 302 0.16 18.30 -10.90
C TYR A 302 1.58 18.83 -10.67
N PHE A 303 2.27 18.38 -9.62
CA PHE A 303 3.66 18.78 -9.39
C PHE A 303 4.54 18.39 -10.58
N GLY A 304 5.19 19.38 -11.19
CA GLY A 304 6.07 19.17 -12.33
C GLY A 304 5.39 18.51 -13.54
N ALA A 305 4.07 18.67 -13.70
CA ALA A 305 3.31 18.11 -14.83
C ALA A 305 3.83 18.61 -16.19
N ALA A 306 3.78 17.76 -17.21
CA ALA A 306 4.26 18.08 -18.55
C ALA A 306 3.11 18.47 -19.49
N ASP A 307 3.31 19.55 -20.25
CA ASP A 307 2.35 20.02 -21.23
C ASP A 307 2.31 19.15 -22.50
N THR A 308 1.52 19.60 -23.49
CA THR A 308 1.35 18.92 -24.78
C THR A 308 2.60 18.92 -25.67
N LYS A 309 3.64 19.68 -25.32
CA LYS A 309 4.93 19.72 -26.03
C LYS A 309 5.98 18.85 -25.34
N GLY A 310 5.68 18.32 -24.15
CA GLY A 310 6.60 17.49 -23.40
C GLY A 310 6.88 16.15 -24.10
N GLU A 311 8.15 15.75 -24.09
CA GLU A 311 8.63 14.49 -24.66
C GLU A 311 9.31 13.66 -23.57
N GLY A 312 8.88 12.41 -23.36
CA GLY A 312 9.41 11.57 -22.30
C GLY A 312 8.35 10.62 -21.78
N TYR A 313 8.32 10.38 -20.47
CA TYR A 313 7.43 9.40 -19.87
C TYR A 313 7.19 9.63 -18.39
N MET A 314 6.12 9.02 -17.87
CA MET A 314 5.88 8.80 -16.45
C MET A 314 6.30 7.37 -16.11
N LEU A 315 7.06 7.21 -15.03
CA LEU A 315 7.40 5.92 -14.43
C LEU A 315 6.35 5.57 -13.39
N VAL A 316 5.75 4.38 -13.52
CA VAL A 316 4.81 3.81 -12.55
C VAL A 316 5.28 2.43 -12.09
N PRO A 317 5.07 2.04 -10.81
CA PRO A 317 5.68 0.85 -10.23
C PRO A 317 4.88 -0.44 -10.50
N ASP A 318 4.30 -0.59 -11.69
CA ASP A 318 3.48 -1.76 -12.08
C ASP A 318 4.35 -3.01 -12.27
N GLY A 319 4.29 -3.95 -11.32
CA GLY A 319 5.11 -5.16 -11.35
C GLY A 319 6.60 -4.84 -11.34
N SER A 320 7.31 -5.19 -12.42
CA SER A 320 8.73 -4.87 -12.57
C SER A 320 8.98 -3.38 -12.81
N GLY A 321 7.95 -2.63 -13.24
CA GLY A 321 7.98 -1.22 -13.62
C GLY A 321 7.43 -1.02 -15.03
N SER A 322 6.66 0.06 -15.21
CA SER A 322 6.09 0.44 -16.52
C SER A 322 6.29 1.92 -16.80
N LEU A 323 6.37 2.26 -18.08
CA LEU A 323 6.41 3.64 -18.57
C LEU A 323 5.11 3.97 -19.30
N ILE A 324 4.60 5.17 -19.07
CA ILE A 324 3.53 5.80 -19.84
C ILE A 324 4.15 6.99 -20.57
N HIS A 325 4.24 6.94 -21.89
CA HIS A 325 4.81 8.01 -22.69
C HIS A 325 3.92 9.25 -22.61
N LEU A 326 4.55 10.42 -22.49
CA LEU A 326 3.83 11.69 -22.48
C LEU A 326 3.08 11.86 -23.81
N ASN A 327 1.83 12.33 -23.74
CA ASN A 327 1.02 12.63 -24.92
C ASN A 327 0.85 11.44 -25.89
N ASN A 328 0.83 10.20 -25.39
CA ASN A 328 0.75 8.98 -26.22
C ASN A 328 -0.58 8.81 -27.01
N GLY A 329 -1.56 9.69 -26.79
CA GLY A 329 -2.83 9.72 -27.52
C GLY A 329 -3.90 8.71 -27.05
N LYS A 330 -3.64 7.93 -25.99
CA LYS A 330 -4.56 6.92 -25.45
C LYS A 330 -5.68 7.52 -24.58
N THR A 331 -6.33 8.60 -25.05
CA THR A 331 -7.30 9.39 -24.26
C THR A 331 -8.63 8.69 -23.96
N GLN A 332 -8.87 7.53 -24.59
CA GLN A 332 -10.05 6.68 -24.36
C GLN A 332 -9.79 5.53 -23.38
N GLU A 333 -8.53 5.33 -23.00
CA GLU A 333 -8.16 4.30 -22.03
C GLU A 333 -8.32 4.81 -20.59
N GLU A 334 -8.50 3.89 -19.66
CA GLU A 334 -8.54 4.23 -18.24
C GLU A 334 -7.19 4.76 -17.76
N GLN A 335 -7.23 5.75 -16.87
CA GLN A 335 -6.04 6.22 -16.19
C GLN A 335 -5.41 5.08 -15.38
N TYR A 336 -4.10 5.14 -15.20
CA TYR A 336 -3.41 4.20 -14.34
C TYR A 336 -3.73 4.52 -12.88
N VAL A 337 -4.18 3.52 -12.11
CA VAL A 337 -4.31 3.59 -10.65
C VAL A 337 -3.90 2.26 -10.06
N GLN A 338 -2.88 2.26 -9.19
CA GLN A 338 -2.52 1.08 -8.43
C GLN A 338 -2.24 1.42 -6.97
N ARG A 339 -2.81 0.60 -6.07
CA ARG A 339 -2.50 0.66 -4.64
C ARG A 339 -1.10 0.12 -4.39
N VAL A 340 -0.30 0.86 -3.63
CA VAL A 340 1.04 0.43 -3.21
C VAL A 340 0.94 -0.84 -2.36
N TYR A 341 1.85 -1.78 -2.58
CA TYR A 341 1.87 -3.11 -1.98
C TYR A 341 0.65 -3.98 -2.32
N GLY A 342 -0.06 -3.68 -3.42
CA GLY A 342 -1.21 -4.45 -3.89
C GLY A 342 -2.52 -4.11 -3.18
N ALA A 343 -3.57 -4.88 -3.45
CA ALA A 343 -4.88 -4.70 -2.82
C ALA A 343 -4.85 -5.07 -1.32
N ASP A 344 -5.81 -4.53 -0.56
CA ASP A 344 -6.09 -5.03 0.79
C ASP A 344 -6.84 -6.37 0.64
N PRO A 345 -6.31 -7.50 1.14
CA PRO A 345 -7.03 -8.76 1.06
C PRO A 345 -8.32 -8.74 1.90
N ASN A 346 -8.48 -7.78 2.83
CA ASN A 346 -9.69 -7.61 3.63
C ASN A 346 -10.81 -6.93 2.81
N ASP A 347 -11.18 -7.58 1.72
CA ASP A 347 -12.22 -7.20 0.77
C ASP A 347 -13.23 -8.36 0.70
N ASN A 348 -14.50 -8.07 0.99
CA ASN A 348 -15.55 -9.07 1.00
C ASN A 348 -16.14 -9.34 -0.40
N SER A 349 -15.68 -8.60 -1.42
CA SER A 349 -16.11 -8.79 -2.81
C SER A 349 -15.75 -10.18 -3.28
N LEU A 350 -16.77 -10.93 -3.69
CA LEU A 350 -16.57 -12.26 -4.24
C LEU A 350 -15.96 -12.21 -5.64
N SER A 351 -16.03 -11.07 -6.33
CA SER A 351 -15.49 -10.90 -7.68
C SER A 351 -14.13 -10.24 -7.65
N ARG A 352 -13.26 -10.58 -8.61
CA ARG A 352 -12.03 -9.82 -8.85
C ARG A 352 -12.05 -9.39 -10.32
N PRO A 353 -12.29 -8.10 -10.61
CA PRO A 353 -12.51 -7.65 -11.97
C PRO A 353 -11.24 -7.73 -12.84
N GLN A 354 -10.06 -7.49 -12.25
CA GLN A 354 -8.79 -7.52 -12.96
C GLN A 354 -7.69 -8.23 -12.14
N VAL A 355 -6.96 -9.14 -12.80
CA VAL A 355 -5.70 -9.70 -12.26
C VAL A 355 -4.57 -8.81 -12.76
N SER A 356 -3.92 -8.14 -11.83
CA SER A 356 -2.77 -7.24 -12.06
C SER A 356 -1.59 -7.67 -11.19
N GLU A 357 -0.39 -7.30 -11.64
CA GLU A 357 0.79 -7.25 -10.79
C GLU A 357 0.61 -6.19 -9.69
N SER A 358 1.31 -6.37 -8.57
CA SER A 358 1.27 -5.40 -7.48
C SER A 358 2.24 -4.24 -7.72
N ALA A 359 1.94 -3.08 -7.15
CA ALA A 359 2.90 -2.00 -7.03
C ALA A 359 3.86 -2.27 -5.86
N TYR A 360 4.98 -2.95 -6.11
CA TYR A 360 5.88 -3.43 -5.04
C TYR A 360 6.71 -2.33 -4.35
N MET A 361 6.77 -1.14 -4.96
CA MET A 361 7.58 -0.02 -4.50
C MET A 361 6.73 1.26 -4.40
N PRO A 362 6.92 2.08 -3.36
CA PRO A 362 6.18 3.33 -3.15
C PRO A 362 6.77 4.49 -3.97
N VAL A 363 7.01 4.29 -5.26
CA VAL A 363 7.79 5.21 -6.10
C VAL A 363 7.12 5.54 -7.42
N PHE A 364 7.31 6.75 -7.91
CA PHE A 364 6.83 7.21 -9.21
C PHE A 364 7.68 8.37 -9.71
N GLY A 365 7.58 8.74 -10.99
CA GLY A 365 8.35 9.88 -11.50
C GLY A 365 7.94 10.31 -12.90
N LEU A 366 8.47 11.43 -13.35
CA LEU A 366 8.19 11.99 -14.67
C LEU A 366 9.47 12.53 -15.30
N LYS A 367 9.74 12.14 -16.54
CA LYS A 367 10.78 12.68 -17.42
C LYS A 367 10.14 13.54 -18.51
N ASN A 368 10.67 14.74 -18.71
CA ASN A 368 10.31 15.63 -19.81
C ASN A 368 11.60 16.22 -20.43
N GLY A 369 11.98 15.75 -21.61
CA GLY A 369 13.25 16.09 -22.26
C GLY A 369 14.45 15.60 -21.45
N GLU A 370 15.38 16.50 -21.17
CA GLU A 370 16.62 16.28 -20.41
C GLU A 370 16.46 16.48 -18.90
N LYS A 371 15.23 16.59 -18.41
CA LYS A 371 14.94 16.78 -16.98
C LYS A 371 13.90 15.78 -16.50
N ALA A 372 14.02 15.40 -15.23
CA ALA A 372 13.05 14.53 -14.59
C ALA A 372 12.94 14.85 -13.10
N TRP A 373 11.81 14.47 -12.51
CA TRP A 373 11.68 14.35 -11.07
C TRP A 373 11.26 12.93 -10.69
N PHE A 374 11.60 12.52 -9.48
CA PHE A 374 11.33 11.20 -8.95
C PHE A 374 10.85 11.31 -7.51
N ALA A 375 9.74 10.67 -7.19
CA ALA A 375 9.08 10.72 -5.91
C ALA A 375 9.12 9.36 -5.19
N VAL A 376 9.36 9.42 -3.88
CA VAL A 376 9.27 8.27 -2.96
C VAL A 376 8.27 8.62 -1.86
N ILE A 377 7.28 7.77 -1.64
CA ILE A 377 6.33 7.90 -0.52
C ILE A 377 7.02 7.31 0.72
N GLU A 378 7.41 8.17 1.66
CA GLU A 378 8.20 7.78 2.85
C GLU A 378 7.32 7.39 4.04
N LYS A 379 6.12 7.96 4.13
CA LYS A 379 5.13 7.65 5.18
C LYS A 379 3.74 7.51 4.58
N GLY A 380 2.96 6.56 5.12
CA GLY A 380 1.62 6.28 4.64
C GLY A 380 1.56 5.54 3.30
N ASP A 381 2.67 4.95 2.85
CA ASP A 381 2.72 4.12 1.64
C ASP A 381 1.77 2.91 1.71
N GLY A 382 1.49 2.33 2.88
CA GLY A 382 0.53 1.23 3.03
C GLY A 382 -0.93 1.62 2.72
N ILE A 383 -1.25 2.91 2.78
CA ILE A 383 -2.57 3.47 2.42
C ILE A 383 -2.54 4.29 1.12
N ALA A 384 -1.40 4.33 0.43
CA ALA A 384 -1.23 5.10 -0.79
C ALA A 384 -1.62 4.30 -2.04
N SER A 385 -2.10 5.03 -3.04
CA SER A 385 -2.20 4.59 -4.43
C SER A 385 -1.44 5.58 -5.30
N ILE A 386 -0.89 5.10 -6.41
CA ILE A 386 -0.24 5.93 -7.42
C ILE A 386 -1.17 6.02 -8.62
N SER A 387 -1.47 7.25 -9.01
CA SER A 387 -2.38 7.59 -10.11
C SER A 387 -1.60 8.32 -11.20
N ALA A 388 -1.77 7.94 -12.45
CA ALA A 388 -1.12 8.58 -13.59
C ALA A 388 -2.05 8.69 -14.80
N ASP A 389 -2.02 9.83 -15.48
CA ASP A 389 -2.80 10.07 -16.68
C ASP A 389 -2.09 11.00 -17.67
N ILE A 390 -2.46 10.86 -18.94
CA ILE A 390 -1.89 11.60 -20.05
C ILE A 390 -2.65 12.90 -20.31
N GLY A 391 -1.97 13.87 -20.94
CA GLY A 391 -2.63 15.05 -21.46
C GLY A 391 -3.61 14.71 -22.60
N GLY A 392 -4.75 15.41 -22.64
CA GLY A 392 -5.74 15.30 -23.72
C GLY A 392 -7.08 14.67 -23.34
N ARG A 393 -7.26 14.21 -22.09
CA ARG A 393 -8.53 13.61 -21.61
C ARG A 393 -9.43 14.63 -20.92
N GLN A 394 -9.00 15.12 -19.76
CA GLN A 394 -9.72 16.16 -18.99
C GLN A 394 -9.04 17.53 -19.07
N ASN A 395 -7.72 17.53 -19.24
CA ASN A 395 -6.88 18.72 -19.36
C ASN A 395 -5.66 18.41 -20.25
N SER A 396 -4.84 19.43 -20.52
CA SER A 396 -3.70 19.35 -21.45
C SER A 396 -2.40 18.85 -20.82
N TYR A 397 -2.42 18.33 -19.58
CA TYR A 397 -1.22 18.00 -18.80
C TYR A 397 -1.10 16.51 -18.45
N ASN A 398 0.09 15.98 -18.69
CA ASN A 398 0.51 14.65 -18.25
C ASN A 398 0.96 14.74 -16.79
N HIS A 399 0.45 13.88 -15.93
CA HIS A 399 0.67 13.98 -14.49
C HIS A 399 0.63 12.61 -13.81
N VAL A 400 1.39 12.49 -12.73
CA VAL A 400 1.45 11.31 -11.87
C VAL A 400 1.61 11.76 -10.42
N HIS A 401 0.85 11.16 -9.50
CA HIS A 401 0.81 11.57 -8.10
C HIS A 401 0.37 10.45 -7.17
N ALA A 402 0.44 10.72 -5.85
CA ALA A 402 -0.03 9.84 -4.81
C ALA A 402 -1.41 10.27 -4.27
N THR A 403 -2.30 9.29 -4.12
CA THR A 403 -3.60 9.40 -3.44
C THR A 403 -3.57 8.58 -2.17
N PHE A 404 -3.96 9.14 -1.03
CA PHE A 404 -3.95 8.46 0.27
C PHE A 404 -5.37 8.17 0.74
N SER A 405 -5.71 6.89 0.92
CA SER A 405 -7.02 6.45 1.45
C SER A 405 -6.98 6.42 2.97
N LEU A 406 -7.63 7.39 3.62
CA LEU A 406 -7.58 7.54 5.07
C LEU A 406 -8.44 6.49 5.79
N ARG A 407 -9.41 5.91 5.11
CA ARG A 407 -10.40 4.97 5.67
C ARG A 407 -10.52 3.72 4.81
N GLY A 408 -11.01 2.64 5.42
CA GLY A 408 -11.42 1.44 4.72
C GLY A 408 -12.74 1.64 4.00
N GLU A 409 -12.88 1.03 2.83
CA GLU A 409 -14.11 1.03 2.03
C GLU A 409 -14.56 -0.40 1.76
N ASP A 410 -15.87 -0.57 1.65
CA ASP A 410 -16.50 -1.85 1.34
C ASP A 410 -17.89 -1.60 0.77
N GLU A 411 -18.47 -2.62 0.14
CA GLU A 411 -19.80 -2.56 -0.48
C GLU A 411 -20.75 -3.48 0.27
N LEU A 412 -21.95 -2.97 0.60
CA LEU A 412 -23.02 -3.77 1.18
C LEU A 412 -24.16 -3.92 0.17
N GLU A 413 -24.31 -5.13 -0.35
CA GLU A 413 -25.45 -5.50 -1.20
C GLU A 413 -26.68 -5.84 -0.34
N MET A 414 -27.69 -4.97 -0.38
CA MET A 414 -28.99 -5.18 0.24
C MET A 414 -30.02 -5.67 -0.77
N TYR A 415 -30.50 -6.89 -0.58
CA TYR A 415 -31.57 -7.46 -1.38
C TYR A 415 -32.93 -7.16 -0.75
N THR A 416 -33.66 -6.18 -1.31
CA THR A 416 -35.08 -6.01 -1.03
C THR A 416 -35.90 -6.90 -1.98
N SER A 417 -37.13 -7.27 -1.61
CA SER A 417 -37.98 -8.22 -2.34
C SER A 417 -38.21 -7.91 -3.83
N GLN A 418 -37.80 -6.72 -4.32
CA GLN A 418 -37.91 -6.31 -5.72
C GLN A 418 -36.66 -5.62 -6.30
N LYS A 419 -35.63 -5.29 -5.50
CA LYS A 419 -34.41 -4.59 -5.98
C LYS A 419 -33.19 -4.91 -5.10
N MET A 420 -32.04 -5.09 -5.76
CA MET A 420 -30.72 -5.00 -5.13
C MET A 420 -30.36 -3.52 -4.97
N GLN A 421 -29.99 -3.11 -3.77
CA GLN A 421 -29.41 -1.80 -3.47
C GLN A 421 -27.98 -2.01 -2.99
N GLU A 422 -27.05 -1.21 -3.47
CA GLU A 422 -25.64 -1.25 -3.08
C GLU A 422 -25.35 -0.02 -2.22
N ILE A 423 -24.80 -0.22 -1.02
CA ILE A 423 -24.42 0.85 -0.10
C ILE A 423 -22.91 0.78 0.07
N GLN A 424 -22.21 1.82 -0.36
CA GLN A 424 -20.78 1.96 -0.12
C GLN A 424 -20.55 2.40 1.34
N LEU A 425 -19.83 1.57 2.10
CA LEU A 425 -19.48 1.79 3.48
C LEU A 425 -18.08 2.40 3.59
N LEU A 426 -17.90 3.24 4.61
CA LEU A 426 -16.62 3.83 4.97
C LEU A 426 -16.36 3.54 6.45
N SER A 427 -15.15 3.12 6.81
CA SER A 427 -14.79 2.90 8.22
C SER A 427 -14.85 4.22 9.01
N ASP A 428 -15.39 4.19 10.23
CA ASP A 428 -15.56 5.41 11.03
C ASP A 428 -14.23 6.12 11.35
N GLU A 429 -13.29 5.35 11.92
CA GLU A 429 -11.96 5.84 12.31
C GLU A 429 -11.05 5.99 11.08
N PRO A 430 -10.44 7.17 10.86
CA PRO A 430 -9.40 7.34 9.85
C PRO A 430 -8.03 6.97 10.40
N PHE A 431 -7.12 6.68 9.49
CA PHE A 431 -5.69 6.64 9.80
C PHE A 431 -5.21 8.04 10.24
N ARG A 432 -4.48 8.08 11.37
CA ARG A 432 -4.02 9.33 12.00
C ARG A 432 -2.51 9.53 11.95
N GLY A 433 -1.74 8.61 11.36
CA GLY A 433 -0.30 8.81 11.15
C GLY A 433 0.00 9.81 10.03
N ASP A 434 1.25 10.23 9.90
CA ASP A 434 1.63 11.20 8.86
C ASP A 434 1.66 10.54 7.47
N ILE A 435 1.35 11.32 6.42
CA ILE A 435 1.66 10.95 5.03
C ILE A 435 2.79 11.86 4.53
N GLN A 436 3.74 11.31 3.79
CA GLN A 436 4.93 12.03 3.35
C GLN A 436 5.43 11.57 1.99
N VAL A 437 5.73 12.52 1.11
CA VAL A 437 6.33 12.27 -0.22
C VAL A 437 7.59 13.11 -0.39
N ARG A 438 8.70 12.45 -0.77
CA ARG A 438 9.99 13.09 -1.07
C ARG A 438 10.20 13.14 -2.58
N TYR A 439 10.40 14.34 -3.12
CA TYR A 439 10.67 14.62 -4.53
C TYR A 439 12.15 14.96 -4.76
N HIS A 440 12.77 14.20 -5.65
CA HIS A 440 14.13 14.36 -6.12
C HIS A 440 14.15 14.89 -7.55
N PHE A 441 15.19 15.62 -7.91
CA PHE A 441 15.33 16.24 -9.23
C PHE A 441 16.56 15.70 -9.97
N LEU A 442 16.38 15.35 -11.23
CA LEU A 442 17.35 14.69 -12.10
C LEU A 442 17.49 15.47 -13.42
N HIS A 443 18.69 15.44 -14.02
CA HIS A 443 18.99 16.19 -15.24
C HIS A 443 20.00 15.43 -16.12
N GLY A 444 20.00 15.71 -17.44
CA GLY A 444 20.87 15.05 -18.43
C GLY A 444 20.67 13.53 -18.46
N GLU A 445 21.75 12.77 -18.56
CA GLU A 445 21.74 11.29 -18.59
C GLU A 445 21.08 10.65 -17.35
N ASP A 446 21.11 11.35 -16.20
CA ASP A 446 20.46 10.89 -14.97
C ASP A 446 18.94 11.14 -14.99
N ALA A 447 18.42 11.97 -15.89
CA ALA A 447 16.98 12.14 -16.14
C ALA A 447 16.41 10.95 -16.91
N SER A 448 16.59 9.75 -16.38
CA SER A 448 16.12 8.48 -16.97
C SER A 448 15.58 7.56 -15.87
N TYR A 449 14.81 6.53 -16.22
CA TYR A 449 14.33 5.55 -15.23
C TYR A 449 15.51 4.77 -14.62
N SER A 450 16.60 4.64 -15.37
CA SER A 450 17.87 4.13 -14.85
C SER A 450 18.45 5.06 -13.77
N GLY A 451 18.43 6.38 -13.97
CA GLY A 451 18.84 7.35 -12.96
C GLY A 451 17.93 7.38 -11.74
N MET A 452 16.62 7.25 -11.94
CA MET A 452 15.63 7.10 -10.86
C MET A 452 15.90 5.86 -10.02
N ALA A 453 16.17 4.71 -10.64
CA ALA A 453 16.50 3.47 -9.95
C ALA A 453 17.79 3.59 -9.12
N ARG A 454 18.84 4.19 -9.68
CA ARG A 454 20.11 4.44 -8.96
C ARG A 454 19.90 5.36 -7.76
N LEU A 455 19.09 6.42 -7.91
CA LEU A 455 18.78 7.32 -6.82
C LEU A 455 18.03 6.60 -5.70
N TYR A 456 16.99 5.82 -6.04
CA TYR A 456 16.24 5.08 -5.03
C TYR A 456 17.10 4.03 -4.32
N GLN A 457 17.93 3.31 -5.09
CA GLN A 457 18.90 2.37 -4.54
C GLN A 457 19.86 3.07 -3.56
N GLN A 458 20.42 4.23 -3.93
CA GLN A 458 21.30 5.01 -3.04
C GLN A 458 20.57 5.43 -1.75
N GLN A 459 19.33 5.89 -1.85
CA GLN A 459 18.51 6.23 -0.70
C GLN A 459 18.31 5.02 0.23
N LEU A 460 18.04 3.83 -0.31
CA LEU A 460 17.86 2.61 0.48
C LEU A 460 19.16 2.13 1.15
N ILE A 461 20.32 2.37 0.54
CA ILE A 461 21.64 2.10 1.15
C ILE A 461 21.89 3.05 2.32
N GLU A 462 21.62 4.34 2.14
CA GLU A 462 21.77 5.35 3.20
C GLU A 462 20.83 5.10 4.40
N GLN A 463 19.71 4.42 4.15
CA GLN A 463 18.75 3.99 5.16
C GLN A 463 19.06 2.60 5.76
N ASP A 464 20.21 2.00 5.42
CA ASP A 464 20.63 0.65 5.81
C ASP A 464 19.67 -0.49 5.38
N VAL A 465 18.76 -0.23 4.43
CA VAL A 465 17.81 -1.22 3.90
C VAL A 465 18.48 -2.16 2.91
N LEU A 466 19.38 -1.65 2.06
CA LEU A 466 20.13 -2.46 1.09
C LEU A 466 21.60 -2.53 1.48
N GLN A 467 22.12 -3.76 1.57
CA GLN A 467 23.51 -4.03 1.91
C GLN A 467 24.19 -4.73 0.72
N PRO A 468 25.36 -4.24 0.23
CA PRO A 468 26.02 -4.83 -0.91
C PRO A 468 26.30 -6.33 -0.71
N LEU A 469 26.04 -7.14 -1.74
CA LEU A 469 26.41 -8.54 -1.69
C LEU A 469 27.93 -8.69 -1.64
N SER A 470 28.38 -9.69 -0.88
CA SER A 470 29.75 -10.17 -0.97
C SER A 470 30.07 -10.62 -2.40
N GLU A 471 31.36 -10.66 -2.73
CA GLU A 471 31.79 -11.14 -4.05
C GLU A 471 31.30 -12.57 -4.27
N GLN A 472 30.59 -12.76 -5.38
CA GLN A 472 30.05 -14.05 -5.79
C GLN A 472 30.58 -14.39 -7.18
N THR A 473 30.93 -15.65 -7.38
CA THR A 473 31.39 -16.19 -8.67
C THR A 473 30.39 -17.16 -9.28
N GLU A 474 29.32 -17.47 -8.55
CA GLU A 474 28.29 -18.43 -8.94
C GLU A 474 26.91 -17.91 -8.54
N LEU A 475 25.93 -18.05 -9.42
CA LEU A 475 24.53 -17.79 -9.15
C LEU A 475 23.95 -18.83 -8.18
N PRO A 476 23.01 -18.44 -7.30
CA PRO A 476 22.13 -19.40 -6.65
C PRO A 476 21.26 -20.13 -7.68
N PHE A 477 20.89 -21.38 -7.38
CA PHE A 477 19.83 -22.10 -8.09
C PHE A 477 18.65 -22.26 -7.17
N TYR A 478 17.52 -21.61 -7.46
CA TYR A 478 16.35 -21.69 -6.61
C TYR A 478 15.48 -22.88 -7.01
N VAL A 479 14.91 -23.55 -6.02
CA VAL A 479 13.92 -24.60 -6.26
C VAL A 479 12.87 -24.63 -5.16
N ASP A 480 11.59 -24.58 -5.55
CA ASP A 480 10.47 -24.90 -4.69
C ASP A 480 10.26 -26.41 -4.71
N VAL A 481 10.39 -27.08 -3.57
CA VAL A 481 10.07 -28.50 -3.42
C VAL A 481 8.74 -28.62 -2.70
N LEU A 482 7.77 -29.24 -3.37
CA LEU A 482 6.48 -29.56 -2.77
C LEU A 482 6.59 -30.85 -1.94
N GLY A 483 6.55 -30.70 -0.63
CA GLY A 483 6.63 -31.79 0.36
C GLY A 483 5.31 -32.55 0.48
N ALA A 484 4.36 -32.01 1.22
CA ALA A 484 3.01 -32.57 1.35
C ALA A 484 1.90 -31.55 1.10
N VAL A 485 0.77 -32.06 0.61
CA VAL A 485 -0.47 -31.30 0.43
C VAL A 485 -1.61 -31.93 1.21
N ASP A 486 -2.56 -31.12 1.67
CA ASP A 486 -3.82 -31.63 2.21
C ASP A 486 -4.72 -32.16 1.08
N LYS A 487 -5.40 -33.28 1.35
CA LYS A 487 -6.30 -33.94 0.40
C LYS A 487 -7.53 -34.49 1.11
N LYS A 488 -8.69 -34.30 0.47
CA LYS A 488 -9.93 -34.98 0.85
C LYS A 488 -9.90 -36.42 0.31
N ALA A 489 -9.91 -37.39 1.21
CA ALA A 489 -10.05 -38.81 0.91
C ALA A 489 -11.40 -39.33 1.40
N SER A 490 -11.78 -40.54 1.00
CA SER A 490 -13.00 -41.19 1.50
C SER A 490 -12.71 -42.60 1.96
N PHE A 491 -13.33 -42.99 3.08
CA PHE A 491 -13.34 -44.36 3.57
C PHE A 491 -14.79 -44.79 3.75
N LEU A 492 -15.24 -45.83 3.02
CA LEU A 492 -16.64 -46.26 3.00
C LEU A 492 -17.64 -45.11 2.76
N SER A 493 -17.33 -44.23 1.79
CA SER A 493 -18.09 -43.02 1.46
C SER A 493 -18.12 -41.93 2.53
N VAL A 494 -17.41 -42.09 3.64
CA VAL A 494 -17.21 -41.04 4.65
C VAL A 494 -15.97 -40.23 4.28
N PRO A 495 -16.11 -38.93 3.95
CA PRO A 495 -14.97 -38.08 3.63
C PRO A 495 -14.14 -37.80 4.90
N TYR A 496 -12.82 -37.81 4.76
CA TYR A 496 -11.87 -37.37 5.79
C TYR A 496 -10.69 -36.63 5.13
N ARG A 497 -10.02 -35.76 5.89
CA ARG A 497 -8.80 -35.08 5.44
C ARG A 497 -7.57 -35.92 5.76
N THR A 498 -6.64 -35.99 4.82
CA THR A 498 -5.35 -36.68 4.96
C THR A 498 -4.26 -35.89 4.22
N THR A 499 -3.00 -36.19 4.50
CA THR A 499 -1.85 -35.59 3.81
C THR A 499 -1.39 -36.50 2.67
N LEU A 500 -1.08 -35.90 1.53
CA LEU A 500 -0.47 -36.55 0.38
C LEU A 500 0.98 -36.07 0.26
N ALA A 501 1.95 -36.94 0.58
CA ALA A 501 3.35 -36.67 0.33
C ALA A 501 3.66 -36.74 -1.17
N MET A 502 4.30 -35.70 -1.67
CA MET A 502 4.77 -35.54 -3.05
C MET A 502 6.29 -35.59 -3.14
N THR A 503 6.99 -35.17 -2.08
CA THR A 503 8.44 -35.29 -1.94
C THR A 503 8.78 -35.49 -0.48
N THR A 504 9.58 -36.51 -0.16
CA THR A 504 10.13 -36.72 1.19
C THR A 504 11.47 -35.99 1.36
N TYR A 505 11.94 -35.83 2.59
CA TYR A 505 13.26 -35.23 2.87
C TYR A 505 14.41 -36.04 2.25
N GLU A 506 14.31 -37.36 2.22
CA GLU A 506 15.29 -38.24 1.57
C GLU A 506 15.30 -38.03 0.05
N GLN A 507 14.12 -37.96 -0.58
CA GLN A 507 13.99 -37.68 -2.02
C GLN A 507 14.53 -36.28 -2.37
N ALA A 508 14.25 -35.28 -1.56
CA ALA A 508 14.84 -33.94 -1.75
C ALA A 508 16.37 -33.96 -1.58
N THR A 509 16.90 -34.80 -0.69
CA THR A 509 18.35 -35.01 -0.53
C THR A 509 18.96 -35.64 -1.78
N GLU A 510 18.25 -36.60 -2.41
CA GLU A 510 18.64 -37.18 -3.69
C GLU A 510 18.66 -36.13 -4.82
N MET A 511 17.62 -35.31 -4.93
CA MET A 511 17.57 -34.20 -5.90
C MET A 511 18.75 -33.25 -5.72
N ALA A 512 19.05 -32.84 -4.48
CA ALA A 512 20.18 -31.97 -4.16
C ALA A 512 21.52 -32.64 -4.51
N ALA A 513 21.67 -33.94 -4.23
CA ALA A 513 22.87 -34.70 -4.59
C ALA A 513 23.07 -34.80 -6.11
N LYS A 514 22.00 -35.01 -6.87
CA LYS A 514 22.04 -35.06 -8.34
C LYS A 514 22.41 -33.70 -8.93
N LEU A 515 21.83 -32.61 -8.43
CA LEU A 515 22.21 -31.25 -8.84
C LEU A 515 23.70 -30.97 -8.58
N GLN A 516 24.19 -31.32 -7.40
CA GLN A 516 25.61 -31.18 -7.08
C GLN A 516 26.51 -31.99 -8.02
N GLN A 517 26.14 -33.25 -8.32
CA GLN A 517 26.89 -34.10 -9.26
C GLN A 517 26.97 -33.49 -10.66
N GLU A 518 25.94 -32.76 -11.09
CA GLU A 518 25.89 -32.05 -12.36
C GLU A 518 26.60 -30.68 -12.33
N GLY A 519 27.19 -30.29 -11.19
CA GLY A 519 27.90 -29.03 -11.01
C GLY A 519 27.02 -27.85 -10.57
N VAL A 520 25.81 -28.09 -10.09
CA VAL A 520 24.93 -27.08 -9.48
C VAL A 520 25.09 -27.14 -7.96
N ASN A 521 25.95 -26.28 -7.41
CA ASN A 521 26.34 -26.34 -5.99
C ASN A 521 25.39 -25.54 -5.08
N ARG A 522 25.17 -24.26 -5.39
CA ARG A 522 24.46 -23.27 -4.55
C ARG A 522 22.94 -23.38 -4.64
N VAL A 523 22.40 -24.55 -4.35
CA VAL A 523 20.95 -24.82 -4.39
C VAL A 523 20.25 -24.17 -3.19
N GLN A 524 19.36 -23.22 -3.46
CA GLN A 524 18.50 -22.58 -2.47
C GLN A 524 17.12 -23.26 -2.51
N MET A 525 16.90 -24.21 -1.62
CA MET A 525 15.72 -25.08 -1.64
C MET A 525 14.65 -24.57 -0.69
N ARG A 526 13.54 -24.08 -1.25
CA ARG A 526 12.34 -23.74 -0.48
C ARG A 526 11.44 -24.96 -0.37
N TYR A 527 11.28 -25.47 0.85
CA TYR A 527 10.52 -26.71 1.09
C TYR A 527 9.11 -26.39 1.61
N GLN A 528 8.10 -26.62 0.79
CA GLN A 528 6.69 -26.33 1.10
C GLN A 528 5.99 -27.54 1.70
N GLY A 529 5.07 -27.32 2.64
CA GLY A 529 4.25 -28.38 3.23
C GLY A 529 5.05 -29.40 4.03
N TRP A 530 5.96 -28.93 4.88
CA TRP A 530 6.83 -29.75 5.73
C TRP A 530 6.27 -29.99 7.13
N PHE A 531 5.22 -29.28 7.54
CA PHE A 531 4.64 -29.38 8.88
C PHE A 531 3.15 -29.09 8.88
N GLY A 532 2.47 -29.57 9.93
CA GLY A 532 1.16 -29.08 10.31
C GLY A 532 0.04 -29.47 9.35
N GLY A 533 0.20 -30.51 8.53
CA GLY A 533 -0.85 -30.98 7.61
C GLY A 533 -0.63 -30.57 6.15
N GLY A 534 0.61 -30.38 5.73
CA GLY A 534 0.96 -29.97 4.35
C GLY A 534 0.97 -28.46 4.14
N ILE A 535 0.76 -28.01 2.90
CA ILE A 535 0.81 -26.58 2.57
C ILE A 535 -0.19 -25.74 3.37
N SER A 536 -1.46 -26.17 3.46
CA SER A 536 -2.47 -25.51 4.28
C SER A 536 -2.31 -25.94 5.73
N HIS A 537 -1.19 -25.56 6.34
CA HIS A 537 -0.81 -26.01 7.68
C HIS A 537 -1.74 -25.45 8.76
N HIS A 538 -1.84 -26.17 9.89
CA HIS A 538 -2.42 -25.66 11.13
C HIS A 538 -1.69 -24.42 11.64
N THR A 539 -2.32 -23.69 12.55
CA THR A 539 -1.75 -22.48 13.17
C THR A 539 -0.28 -22.69 13.58
N PRO A 540 0.67 -21.85 13.12
CA PRO A 540 2.10 -22.10 13.23
C PRO A 540 2.68 -21.95 14.66
N THR A 541 1.92 -22.21 15.71
CA THR A 541 2.36 -22.13 17.13
C THR A 541 2.94 -23.44 17.68
N ARG A 542 2.77 -24.57 16.97
CA ARG A 542 3.19 -25.91 17.45
C ARG A 542 4.31 -26.57 16.64
N VAL A 543 4.54 -26.17 15.39
CA VAL A 543 5.55 -26.71 14.46
C VAL A 543 5.72 -28.23 14.60
N LYS A 544 4.71 -29.00 14.16
CA LYS A 544 4.73 -30.46 14.18
C LYS A 544 5.02 -30.98 12.76
N LEU A 545 6.15 -31.66 12.58
CA LEU A 545 6.52 -32.29 11.31
C LEU A 545 5.46 -33.33 10.89
N ASP A 546 5.20 -33.38 9.58
CA ASP A 546 4.34 -34.40 8.99
C ASP A 546 5.15 -35.68 8.75
N SER A 547 4.76 -36.77 9.41
CA SER A 547 5.50 -38.03 9.36
C SER A 547 5.57 -38.64 7.96
N GLU A 548 4.65 -38.26 7.08
CA GLU A 548 4.54 -38.70 5.69
C GLU A 548 5.67 -38.14 4.82
N VAL A 549 6.29 -37.00 5.19
CA VAL A 549 7.43 -36.42 4.46
C VAL A 549 8.79 -36.75 5.08
N GLY A 550 8.81 -37.24 6.32
CA GLY A 550 10.00 -37.79 6.95
C GLY A 550 10.19 -37.39 8.41
N SER A 551 11.36 -37.73 8.94
CA SER A 551 11.76 -37.46 10.32
C SER A 551 12.56 -36.17 10.48
N ARG A 552 12.66 -35.67 11.71
CA ARG A 552 13.52 -34.52 12.05
C ARG A 552 14.98 -34.76 11.64
N SER A 553 15.47 -35.98 11.79
CA SER A 553 16.86 -36.32 11.44
C SER A 553 17.10 -36.23 9.93
N GLU A 554 16.12 -36.65 9.12
CA GLU A 554 16.19 -36.54 7.66
C GLU A 554 16.11 -35.08 7.21
N LEU A 555 15.27 -34.26 7.84
CA LEU A 555 15.20 -32.82 7.58
C LEU A 555 16.55 -32.12 7.87
N GLN A 556 17.19 -32.47 8.98
CA GLN A 556 18.52 -31.96 9.33
C GLN A 556 19.61 -32.47 8.38
N ALA A 557 19.50 -33.71 7.90
CA ALA A 557 20.42 -34.27 6.91
C ALA A 557 20.29 -33.55 5.56
N LEU A 558 19.06 -33.21 5.14
CA LEU A 558 18.82 -32.39 3.96
C LEU A 558 19.45 -31.00 4.09
N SER A 559 19.25 -30.32 5.23
CA SER A 559 19.89 -29.02 5.49
C SER A 559 21.41 -29.10 5.38
N ALA A 560 22.02 -30.08 6.06
CA ALA A 560 23.47 -30.28 6.03
C ALA A 560 23.99 -30.63 4.62
N LYS A 561 23.21 -31.38 3.83
CA LYS A 561 23.56 -31.71 2.44
C LYS A 561 23.65 -30.47 1.56
N LEU A 562 22.67 -29.56 1.69
CA LEU A 562 22.63 -28.30 0.93
C LEU A 562 23.73 -27.35 1.39
N GLU A 563 23.93 -27.21 2.71
CA GLU A 563 24.99 -26.37 3.28
C GLU A 563 26.37 -26.81 2.82
N GLN A 564 26.63 -28.13 2.71
CA GLN A 564 27.90 -28.67 2.23
C GLN A 564 28.26 -28.22 0.80
N SER A 565 27.26 -27.92 -0.04
CA SER A 565 27.47 -27.43 -1.41
C SER A 565 27.30 -25.92 -1.54
N GLY A 566 27.21 -25.17 -0.44
CA GLY A 566 27.01 -23.71 -0.46
C GLY A 566 25.56 -23.28 -0.77
N GLY A 567 24.63 -24.23 -0.71
CA GLY A 567 23.18 -24.00 -0.74
C GLY A 567 22.59 -23.84 0.67
N ALA A 568 21.27 -23.76 0.75
CA ALA A 568 20.55 -23.73 2.02
C ALA A 568 19.12 -24.28 1.88
N LEU A 569 18.59 -24.76 3.01
CA LEU A 569 17.21 -25.19 3.13
C LEU A 569 16.36 -24.08 3.76
N PHE A 570 15.22 -23.81 3.15
CA PHE A 570 14.24 -22.83 3.61
C PHE A 570 12.88 -23.50 3.78
N PRO A 571 12.58 -24.05 4.97
CA PRO A 571 11.24 -24.53 5.28
C PRO A 571 10.25 -23.37 5.21
N ASP A 572 9.14 -23.55 4.50
CA ASP A 572 8.19 -22.48 4.22
C ASP A 572 7.06 -22.38 5.26
N VAL A 573 6.66 -21.16 5.62
CA VAL A 573 5.55 -20.88 6.54
C VAL A 573 4.70 -19.69 6.08
N ALA A 574 3.40 -19.76 6.35
CA ALA A 574 2.45 -18.66 6.24
C ALA A 574 2.01 -18.20 7.64
N PHE A 575 1.93 -16.89 7.85
CA PHE A 575 1.54 -16.29 9.14
C PHE A 575 0.23 -15.52 9.09
N GLN A 576 -0.16 -15.02 7.93
CA GLN A 576 -1.30 -14.13 7.74
C GLN A 576 -2.53 -14.89 7.22
N HIS A 577 -2.32 -15.92 6.40
CA HIS A 577 -3.39 -16.83 5.99
C HIS A 577 -3.55 -17.98 7.00
N MET A 578 -4.74 -18.09 7.59
CA MET A 578 -5.09 -19.08 8.61
C MET A 578 -6.08 -20.10 8.05
N TYR A 579 -5.62 -21.33 7.81
CA TYR A 579 -6.40 -22.35 7.08
C TYR A 579 -7.33 -23.21 7.96
N HIS A 580 -7.19 -23.13 9.29
CA HIS A 580 -7.94 -23.99 10.23
C HIS A 580 -8.41 -23.20 11.43
N ASP A 581 -9.67 -23.44 11.85
CA ASP A 581 -10.16 -23.11 13.19
C ASP A 581 -9.66 -24.18 14.17
N ASP A 582 -8.82 -23.78 15.13
CA ASP A 582 -8.22 -24.67 16.11
C ASP A 582 -8.04 -23.98 17.47
N LEU A 583 -7.64 -24.74 18.51
CA LEU A 583 -7.51 -24.22 19.88
C LEU A 583 -6.51 -23.03 20.02
N ARG A 584 -5.74 -22.71 18.99
CA ARG A 584 -4.73 -21.65 18.97
C ARG A 584 -5.06 -20.53 17.97
N PHE A 585 -6.14 -20.65 17.21
CA PHE A 585 -6.70 -19.62 16.37
C PHE A 585 -8.22 -19.72 16.39
N ALA A 586 -8.86 -18.76 17.04
CA ALA A 586 -10.31 -18.65 17.09
C ALA A 586 -10.76 -17.55 16.12
N PRO A 587 -11.38 -17.87 14.97
CA PRO A 587 -11.77 -16.86 13.98
C PRO A 587 -12.58 -15.69 14.57
N SER A 588 -13.42 -15.96 15.57
CA SER A 588 -14.21 -14.94 16.27
C SER A 588 -13.36 -13.84 16.95
N SER A 589 -12.19 -14.20 17.49
CA SER A 589 -11.31 -13.28 18.25
C SER A 589 -10.03 -12.88 17.51
N ASP A 590 -9.50 -13.78 16.67
CA ASP A 590 -8.16 -13.64 16.11
C ASP A 590 -8.16 -13.22 14.64
N ALA A 591 -9.20 -13.56 13.88
CA ALA A 591 -9.32 -13.10 12.50
C ALA A 591 -9.60 -11.59 12.44
N ALA A 592 -9.14 -10.97 11.36
CA ALA A 592 -9.52 -9.61 11.00
C ALA A 592 -11.02 -9.53 10.71
N ARG A 593 -11.56 -8.31 10.74
CA ARG A 593 -12.94 -8.02 10.35
C ARG A 593 -12.99 -7.19 9.07
N PHE A 594 -13.90 -7.56 8.16
CA PHE A 594 -14.31 -6.71 7.04
C PHE A 594 -14.88 -5.39 7.56
N VAL A 595 -15.02 -4.37 6.70
CA VAL A 595 -15.65 -3.10 7.09
C VAL A 595 -17.10 -3.35 7.53
N THR A 596 -17.77 -4.34 6.92
CA THR A 596 -19.09 -4.87 7.32
C THR A 596 -19.11 -5.60 8.68
N LYS A 597 -17.96 -5.69 9.38
CA LYS A 597 -17.74 -6.31 10.70
C LYS A 597 -17.82 -7.84 10.73
N GLU A 598 -18.08 -8.47 9.60
CA GLU A 598 -18.03 -9.92 9.46
C GLU A 598 -16.59 -10.45 9.59
N THR A 599 -16.45 -11.73 9.92
CA THR A 599 -15.13 -12.38 10.02
C THR A 599 -14.51 -12.40 8.63
N ALA A 600 -13.25 -11.98 8.50
CA ALA A 600 -12.53 -12.01 7.23
C ALA A 600 -12.19 -13.45 6.81
N GLU A 601 -13.18 -14.16 6.27
CA GLU A 601 -13.10 -15.50 5.70
C GLU A 601 -13.22 -15.42 4.18
N LEU A 602 -12.21 -15.94 3.49
CA LEU A 602 -12.05 -15.81 2.05
C LEU A 602 -11.83 -17.17 1.41
N TYR A 603 -12.00 -17.24 0.09
CA TYR A 603 -11.78 -18.46 -0.68
C TYR A 603 -10.75 -18.23 -1.79
N PRO A 604 -10.02 -19.28 -2.20
CA PRO A 604 -9.10 -19.18 -3.32
C PRO A 604 -9.81 -18.67 -4.59
N TYR A 605 -9.18 -17.76 -5.30
CA TYR A 605 -9.72 -17.19 -6.53
C TYR A 605 -9.75 -18.21 -7.67
N ASN A 606 -10.83 -18.20 -8.46
CA ASN A 606 -10.93 -18.93 -9.71
C ASN A 606 -10.74 -17.98 -10.90
N PRO A 607 -9.60 -18.05 -11.61
CA PRO A 607 -9.32 -17.15 -12.72
C PRO A 607 -10.26 -17.37 -13.92
N ALA A 608 -10.90 -18.52 -14.05
CA ALA A 608 -11.85 -18.76 -15.15
C ALA A 608 -13.22 -18.12 -14.90
N LEU A 609 -13.57 -17.84 -13.64
CA LEU A 609 -14.86 -17.27 -13.25
C LEU A 609 -14.76 -15.82 -12.79
N ASN A 610 -13.54 -15.28 -12.73
CA ASN A 610 -13.21 -14.00 -12.12
C ASN A 610 -13.82 -13.78 -10.73
N ARG A 611 -13.88 -14.84 -9.91
CA ARG A 611 -14.47 -14.80 -8.56
C ARG A 611 -13.85 -15.82 -7.62
N MET A 612 -14.05 -15.63 -6.33
CA MET A 612 -13.67 -16.58 -5.28
C MET A 612 -14.41 -17.92 -5.44
N ASP A 613 -13.68 -19.02 -5.32
CA ASP A 613 -14.20 -20.38 -5.48
C ASP A 613 -14.68 -20.95 -4.16
N GLN A 614 -15.96 -20.71 -3.84
CA GLN A 614 -16.59 -21.23 -2.62
C GLN A 614 -16.70 -22.76 -2.57
N SER A 615 -16.33 -23.48 -3.65
CA SER A 615 -16.22 -24.95 -3.62
C SER A 615 -14.90 -25.44 -3.04
N LYS A 616 -13.88 -24.56 -2.97
CA LYS A 616 -12.58 -24.83 -2.35
C LYS A 616 -12.63 -24.54 -0.85
N ASP A 617 -11.59 -25.00 -0.14
CA ASP A 617 -11.48 -24.73 1.29
C ASP A 617 -11.18 -23.24 1.53
N SER A 618 -11.86 -22.63 2.51
CA SER A 618 -11.66 -21.24 2.90
C SER A 618 -10.37 -21.06 3.71
N TYR A 619 -9.97 -19.80 3.89
CA TYR A 619 -8.96 -19.37 4.83
C TYR A 619 -9.39 -18.07 5.50
N TYR A 620 -8.89 -17.82 6.70
CA TYR A 620 -9.11 -16.59 7.43
C TYR A 620 -7.89 -15.68 7.31
N LEU A 621 -8.13 -14.36 7.37
CA LEU A 621 -7.05 -13.39 7.53
C LEU A 621 -6.77 -13.16 9.02
N LEU A 622 -5.52 -13.38 9.46
CA LEU A 622 -5.11 -13.05 10.82
C LEU A 622 -5.14 -11.54 11.03
N SER A 623 -5.74 -11.06 12.11
CA SER A 623 -5.60 -9.66 12.52
C SER A 623 -4.12 -9.35 12.77
N ALA A 624 -3.57 -8.33 12.10
CA ALA A 624 -2.16 -7.98 12.24
C ALA A 624 -1.76 -7.71 13.71
N ALA A 625 -2.69 -7.26 14.55
CA ALA A 625 -2.45 -7.09 15.99
C ALA A 625 -2.13 -8.40 16.74
N LYS A 626 -2.49 -9.56 16.19
CA LYS A 626 -2.25 -10.89 16.77
C LYS A 626 -0.94 -11.52 16.25
N LEU A 627 -0.42 -11.01 15.14
CA LEU A 627 0.76 -11.52 14.46
C LEU A 627 1.98 -11.67 15.38
N PRO A 628 2.32 -10.70 16.28
CA PRO A 628 3.48 -10.86 17.16
C PRO A 628 3.41 -12.09 18.06
N TYR A 629 2.22 -12.47 18.55
CA TYR A 629 2.07 -13.69 19.35
C TYR A 629 2.38 -14.95 18.52
N VAL A 630 1.81 -15.03 17.32
CA VAL A 630 1.95 -16.19 16.43
C VAL A 630 3.41 -16.37 16.00
N VAL A 631 4.07 -15.28 15.59
CA VAL A 631 5.48 -15.28 15.20
C VAL A 631 6.39 -15.71 16.36
N ASN A 632 6.13 -15.24 17.58
CA ASN A 632 6.92 -15.61 18.76
C ASN A 632 6.82 -17.09 19.09
N GLU A 633 5.61 -17.63 19.14
CA GLU A 633 5.42 -19.06 19.41
C GLU A 633 6.03 -19.93 18.31
N PHE A 634 5.91 -19.53 17.04
CA PHE A 634 6.56 -20.23 15.93
C PHE A 634 8.08 -20.23 16.11
N ALA A 635 8.69 -19.05 16.29
CA ALA A 635 10.14 -18.93 16.40
C ALA A 635 10.69 -19.78 17.55
N ASP A 636 10.02 -19.79 18.70
CA ASP A 636 10.41 -20.62 19.85
C ASP A 636 10.40 -22.12 19.56
N LYS A 637 9.48 -22.61 18.71
CA LYS A 637 9.44 -24.03 18.33
C LYS A 637 10.40 -24.32 17.18
N PHE A 638 10.47 -23.45 16.19
CA PHE A 638 11.30 -23.60 15.00
C PHE A 638 12.79 -23.61 15.36
N ASN A 639 13.22 -22.75 16.29
CA ASN A 639 14.58 -22.75 16.85
C ASN A 639 15.01 -24.13 17.38
N LYS A 640 14.06 -24.94 17.89
CA LYS A 640 14.37 -26.28 18.39
C LYS A 640 14.74 -27.25 17.28
N LEU A 641 14.46 -26.96 16.01
CA LEU A 641 14.85 -27.79 14.86
C LEU A 641 16.32 -27.61 14.48
N GLY A 642 16.92 -26.45 14.81
CA GLY A 642 18.32 -26.14 14.51
C GLY A 642 18.59 -25.98 13.02
N LEU A 643 17.68 -25.31 12.30
CA LEU A 643 17.80 -25.01 10.86
C LEU A 643 18.23 -23.54 10.70
N GLY A 644 19.07 -23.26 9.70
CA GLY A 644 19.65 -21.93 9.48
C GLY A 644 18.85 -20.99 8.58
N GLY A 645 17.90 -21.52 7.79
CA GLY A 645 17.07 -20.75 6.87
C GLY A 645 15.57 -20.91 7.13
N LEU A 646 14.80 -19.92 6.68
CA LEU A 646 13.34 -19.90 6.77
C LEU A 646 12.75 -19.19 5.55
N SER A 647 11.67 -19.74 4.99
CA SER A 647 10.91 -19.10 3.90
C SER A 647 9.59 -18.53 4.40
N LEU A 648 9.31 -17.28 4.05
CA LEU A 648 8.09 -16.55 4.38
C LEU A 648 7.23 -16.39 3.14
N ARG A 649 6.08 -17.06 3.12
CA ARG A 649 5.20 -17.07 1.95
C ARG A 649 4.36 -15.81 1.81
N ASP A 650 3.86 -15.26 2.92
CA ASP A 650 2.88 -14.16 2.91
C ASP A 650 3.36 -12.91 3.64
N LEU A 651 4.30 -13.02 4.58
CA LEU A 651 4.68 -11.90 5.45
C LEU A 651 5.38 -10.74 4.72
N GLY A 652 6.02 -10.99 3.57
CA GLY A 652 6.60 -9.93 2.75
C GLY A 652 5.68 -9.35 1.67
N GLN A 653 4.48 -9.93 1.51
CA GLN A 653 3.56 -9.60 0.42
C GLN A 653 2.23 -9.03 0.92
N VAL A 654 1.68 -9.61 1.99
CA VAL A 654 0.31 -9.36 2.41
C VAL A 654 0.28 -8.30 3.51
N LEU A 655 -0.65 -7.36 3.40
CA LEU A 655 -0.95 -6.36 4.44
C LEU A 655 -2.45 -6.32 4.65
N THR A 656 -2.89 -6.86 5.78
CA THR A 656 -4.31 -7.02 6.14
C THR A 656 -4.77 -5.91 7.09
N SER A 657 -5.80 -5.15 6.71
CA SER A 657 -6.50 -4.26 7.66
C SER A 657 -7.41 -5.06 8.62
N ASP A 658 -7.88 -4.46 9.72
CA ASP A 658 -8.85 -5.06 10.65
C ASP A 658 -9.83 -3.98 11.11
N TYR A 659 -11.11 -4.09 10.77
CA TYR A 659 -12.12 -3.07 11.11
C TYR A 659 -12.99 -3.43 12.31
N ARG A 660 -12.45 -4.22 13.24
CA ARG A 660 -13.11 -4.57 14.50
C ARG A 660 -13.35 -3.34 15.37
N ASP A 661 -14.55 -3.20 15.92
CA ASP A 661 -14.95 -2.02 16.73
C ASP A 661 -14.03 -1.76 17.92
N SER A 662 -13.54 -2.82 18.58
CA SER A 662 -12.66 -2.67 19.73
C SER A 662 -11.22 -2.30 19.36
N ARG A 663 -10.83 -2.41 18.08
CA ARG A 663 -9.48 -2.16 17.59
C ARG A 663 -9.45 -2.11 16.07
N VAL A 664 -9.38 -0.91 15.50
CA VAL A 664 -9.14 -0.72 14.07
C VAL A 664 -7.64 -0.79 13.78
N ILE A 665 -7.25 -1.56 12.75
CA ILE A 665 -5.90 -1.62 12.21
C ILE A 665 -5.97 -1.22 10.74
N HIS A 666 -5.41 -0.06 10.41
CA HIS A 666 -5.22 0.33 9.02
C HIS A 666 -4.02 -0.39 8.41
N ARG A 667 -4.00 -0.49 7.09
CA ARG A 667 -2.95 -1.17 6.33
C ARG A 667 -1.53 -0.64 6.60
N GLU A 668 -1.38 0.68 6.83
CA GLU A 668 -0.10 1.27 7.23
C GLU A 668 0.36 0.80 8.62
N THR A 669 -0.57 0.71 9.58
CA THR A 669 -0.29 0.14 10.91
C THR A 669 0.04 -1.35 10.81
N ALA A 670 -0.66 -2.10 9.96
CA ALA A 670 -0.34 -3.50 9.67
C ALA A 670 1.07 -3.65 9.10
N LYS A 671 1.47 -2.80 8.15
CA LYS A 671 2.83 -2.75 7.59
C LYS A 671 3.89 -2.55 8.67
N ASN A 672 3.67 -1.65 9.61
CA ASN A 672 4.62 -1.41 10.71
C ASN A 672 4.75 -2.63 11.64
N ILE A 673 3.64 -3.30 11.96
CA ILE A 673 3.68 -4.55 12.75
C ILE A 673 4.44 -5.64 11.98
N VAL A 674 4.12 -5.82 10.69
CA VAL A 674 4.75 -6.80 9.80
C VAL A 674 6.26 -6.54 9.69
N LYS A 675 6.68 -5.30 9.48
CA LYS A 675 8.09 -4.91 9.40
C LYS A 675 8.86 -5.22 10.69
N GLU A 676 8.26 -4.97 11.85
CA GLU A 676 8.87 -5.36 13.13
C GLU A 676 9.03 -6.87 13.24
N GLN A 677 8.00 -7.64 12.86
CA GLN A 677 8.06 -9.11 12.95
C GLN A 677 9.04 -9.71 11.93
N LEU A 678 9.18 -9.12 10.75
CA LEU A 678 10.21 -9.47 9.77
C LEU A 678 11.61 -9.25 10.36
N GLY A 679 11.89 -8.08 10.95
CA GLY A 679 13.17 -7.81 11.60
C GLY A 679 13.47 -8.77 12.75
N LYS A 680 12.45 -9.15 13.53
CA LYS A 680 12.61 -10.16 14.59
C LYS A 680 12.98 -11.55 14.05
N LEU A 681 12.34 -11.96 12.95
CA LEU A 681 12.65 -13.23 12.29
C LEU A 681 14.05 -13.20 11.67
N GLU A 682 14.45 -12.09 11.05
CA GLU A 682 15.78 -11.92 10.46
C GLU A 682 16.88 -12.05 11.52
N GLN A 683 16.71 -11.42 12.68
CA GLN A 683 17.66 -11.56 13.80
C GLN A 683 17.82 -13.00 14.29
N SER A 684 16.76 -13.80 14.19
CA SER A 684 16.77 -15.22 14.59
C SER A 684 17.28 -16.14 13.48
N TYR A 685 17.01 -15.78 12.22
CA TYR A 685 17.28 -16.56 11.02
C TYR A 685 17.84 -15.62 9.94
N PRO A 686 19.14 -15.25 9.99
CA PRO A 686 19.69 -14.26 9.05
C PRO A 686 19.54 -14.65 7.57
N ASN A 687 19.40 -15.95 7.29
CA ASN A 687 19.10 -16.46 5.96
C ASN A 687 17.59 -16.57 5.72
N LEU A 688 16.91 -15.41 5.64
CA LEU A 688 15.50 -15.34 5.28
C LEU A 688 15.29 -15.33 3.77
N MET A 689 14.38 -16.19 3.32
CA MET A 689 13.78 -16.12 2.00
C MET A 689 12.37 -15.55 2.09
N VAL A 690 12.07 -14.55 1.26
CA VAL A 690 10.76 -13.90 1.23
C VAL A 690 10.17 -14.03 -0.18
N SER A 691 8.95 -14.51 -0.28
CA SER A 691 8.24 -14.60 -1.57
C SER A 691 7.60 -13.26 -1.93
N ALA A 692 7.73 -12.84 -3.19
CA ALA A 692 7.10 -11.63 -3.76
C ALA A 692 7.26 -10.40 -2.86
N ALA A 693 8.50 -10.15 -2.41
CA ALA A 693 8.78 -9.14 -1.39
C ALA A 693 8.46 -7.73 -1.87
N ASN A 694 7.54 -7.06 -1.18
CA ASN A 694 7.38 -5.61 -1.24
C ASN A 694 8.60 -4.91 -0.62
N SER A 695 8.84 -3.65 -0.99
CA SER A 695 10.01 -2.91 -0.52
C SER A 695 10.13 -2.77 1.00
N TYR A 696 9.01 -2.83 1.74
CA TYR A 696 9.05 -2.83 3.21
C TYR A 696 9.76 -4.05 3.81
N ALA A 697 9.90 -5.15 3.05
CA ALA A 697 10.49 -6.40 3.50
C ALA A 697 11.97 -6.58 3.08
N TRP A 698 12.49 -5.74 2.19
CA TRP A 698 13.85 -5.89 1.65
C TRP A 698 14.94 -5.84 2.70
N GLY A 699 14.82 -4.95 3.69
CA GLY A 699 15.79 -4.82 4.79
C GLY A 699 15.88 -6.04 5.71
N SER A 700 14.97 -7.02 5.57
CA SER A 700 14.97 -8.27 6.33
C SER A 700 15.14 -9.50 5.44
N ALA A 701 15.33 -9.35 4.13
CA ALA A 701 15.36 -10.45 3.18
C ALA A 701 16.76 -10.64 2.59
N GLN A 702 17.35 -11.83 2.77
CA GLN A 702 18.59 -12.20 2.07
C GLN A 702 18.31 -12.79 0.69
N HIS A 703 17.19 -13.50 0.56
CA HIS A 703 16.73 -14.10 -0.68
C HIS A 703 15.30 -13.65 -1.00
N VAL A 704 15.03 -13.28 -2.26
CA VAL A 704 13.67 -13.02 -2.73
C VAL A 704 13.32 -13.88 -3.92
N VAL A 705 12.25 -14.63 -3.82
CA VAL A 705 11.72 -15.44 -4.93
C VAL A 705 10.38 -14.88 -5.38
N ASN A 706 9.96 -15.19 -6.61
CA ASN A 706 8.76 -14.63 -7.20
C ASN A 706 8.82 -13.09 -7.31
N VAL A 707 10.00 -12.52 -7.63
CA VAL A 707 10.06 -11.11 -8.01
C VAL A 707 9.29 -10.89 -9.31
N PRO A 708 8.66 -9.72 -9.51
CA PRO A 708 7.98 -9.45 -10.76
C PRO A 708 8.99 -9.38 -11.93
N ALA A 709 8.71 -10.13 -12.98
CA ALA A 709 9.48 -10.15 -14.23
C ALA A 709 8.67 -9.60 -15.42
N GLY A 710 7.66 -8.80 -15.10
CA GLY A 710 6.86 -8.05 -16.05
C GLY A 710 5.82 -7.18 -15.35
N SER A 711 4.91 -6.62 -16.14
CA SER A 711 3.87 -5.70 -15.67
C SER A 711 2.45 -6.23 -15.93
N SER A 712 1.45 -5.50 -15.44
CA SER A 712 0.03 -5.80 -15.70
C SER A 712 -0.39 -5.52 -17.14
N ARG A 713 0.43 -4.79 -17.92
CA ARG A 713 0.14 -4.36 -19.30
C ARG A 713 -1.18 -3.59 -19.41
N PHE A 714 -1.42 -2.65 -18.49
CA PHE A 714 -2.57 -1.74 -18.60
C PHE A 714 -2.56 -1.04 -19.96
N ASN A 715 -3.72 -0.82 -20.56
CA ASN A 715 -3.82 -0.27 -21.91
C ASN A 715 -3.08 1.08 -22.06
N ILE A 716 -3.10 1.92 -21.02
CA ILE A 716 -2.41 3.21 -21.00
C ILE A 716 -0.88 3.09 -20.97
N THR A 717 -0.32 1.98 -20.48
CA THR A 717 1.15 1.76 -20.43
C THR A 717 1.73 1.43 -21.80
N ASP A 718 2.95 1.90 -22.06
CA ASP A 718 3.61 1.80 -23.36
C ASP A 718 4.82 0.86 -23.33
N GLU A 719 5.55 0.82 -22.21
CA GLU A 719 6.78 0.05 -22.10
C GLU A 719 6.92 -0.61 -20.72
N GLU A 720 7.34 -1.87 -20.70
CA GLU A 720 7.76 -2.60 -19.49
C GLU A 720 9.28 -2.43 -19.29
N VAL A 721 9.69 -2.14 -18.05
CA VAL A 721 11.10 -1.94 -17.66
C VAL A 721 11.43 -2.77 -16.41
N PRO A 722 12.68 -3.25 -16.25
CA PRO A 722 13.09 -4.06 -15.10
C PRO A 722 13.42 -3.19 -13.86
N PHE A 723 12.65 -2.14 -13.58
CA PHE A 723 12.93 -1.17 -12.50
C PHE A 723 13.13 -1.82 -11.13
N TYR A 724 12.27 -2.79 -10.74
CA TYR A 724 12.42 -3.56 -9.51
C TYR A 724 13.81 -4.22 -9.43
N ALA A 725 14.21 -4.92 -10.49
CA ALA A 725 15.49 -5.59 -10.55
C ALA A 725 16.67 -4.59 -10.52
N MET A 726 16.56 -3.47 -11.23
CA MET A 726 17.58 -2.42 -11.21
C MET A 726 17.85 -1.87 -9.80
N VAL A 727 16.82 -1.79 -8.96
CA VAL A 727 16.93 -1.31 -7.58
C VAL A 727 17.62 -2.34 -6.67
N ILE A 728 17.27 -3.62 -6.76
CA ILE A 728 17.77 -4.63 -5.81
C ILE A 728 19.05 -5.36 -6.26
N HIS A 729 19.37 -5.34 -7.57
CA HIS A 729 20.47 -6.12 -8.11
C HIS A 729 21.83 -5.60 -7.60
N GLY A 730 22.66 -6.53 -7.12
CA GLY A 730 23.90 -6.23 -6.40
C GLY A 730 23.79 -6.25 -4.88
N TYR A 731 22.56 -6.30 -4.32
CA TYR A 731 22.30 -6.22 -2.86
C TYR A 731 21.53 -7.42 -2.32
N MET A 732 20.78 -8.12 -3.17
CA MET A 732 19.97 -9.26 -2.77
C MET A 732 20.10 -10.39 -3.78
N ASN A 733 20.04 -11.64 -3.32
CA ASN A 733 19.93 -12.78 -4.22
C ASN A 733 18.45 -12.98 -4.56
N TYR A 734 18.10 -13.05 -5.84
CA TYR A 734 16.70 -13.18 -6.22
C TYR A 734 16.45 -14.01 -7.48
N ALA A 735 15.20 -14.45 -7.60
CA ALA A 735 14.67 -15.09 -8.79
C ALA A 735 13.22 -14.65 -9.06
N ALA A 736 12.83 -14.69 -10.33
CA ALA A 736 11.47 -14.44 -10.80
C ALA A 736 10.51 -15.58 -10.38
N SER A 737 9.44 -15.84 -11.13
CA SER A 737 8.56 -17.00 -10.91
C SER A 737 9.19 -18.31 -11.42
N PRO A 738 8.76 -19.50 -10.93
CA PRO A 738 9.25 -20.78 -11.42
C PRO A 738 9.01 -20.95 -12.92
N MET A 739 10.06 -21.27 -13.67
CA MET A 739 10.03 -21.30 -15.14
C MET A 739 9.10 -22.39 -15.68
N ASN A 740 9.06 -23.55 -15.04
CA ASN A 740 8.29 -24.71 -15.47
C ASN A 740 6.79 -24.62 -15.18
N THR A 741 6.34 -23.71 -14.31
CA THR A 741 4.91 -23.47 -14.06
C THR A 741 4.45 -22.08 -14.50
N SER A 742 5.34 -21.31 -15.13
CA SER A 742 5.03 -20.01 -15.73
C SER A 742 4.15 -20.14 -16.98
N GLY A 743 3.50 -19.03 -17.37
CA GLY A 743 2.68 -18.99 -18.59
C GLY A 743 3.47 -19.12 -19.90
N ASP A 744 4.80 -18.92 -19.88
CA ASP A 744 5.70 -19.09 -21.03
C ASP A 744 6.79 -20.12 -20.69
N GLN A 745 6.58 -21.37 -21.09
CA GLN A 745 7.52 -22.47 -20.83
C GLN A 745 8.67 -22.55 -21.86
N ASP A 746 8.84 -21.56 -22.73
CA ASP A 746 10.01 -21.47 -23.61
C ASP A 746 11.27 -21.12 -22.79
N LEU A 747 12.04 -22.15 -22.43
CA LEU A 747 13.24 -22.01 -21.63
C LEU A 747 14.29 -21.10 -22.26
N ARG A 748 14.30 -20.93 -23.59
CA ARG A 748 15.23 -20.00 -24.24
C ARG A 748 14.82 -18.56 -23.93
N LYS A 749 13.54 -18.23 -24.02
CA LYS A 749 13.04 -16.90 -23.63
C LYS A 749 13.19 -16.64 -22.13
N GLN A 750 12.97 -17.65 -21.29
CA GLN A 750 13.18 -17.56 -19.84
C GLN A 750 14.65 -17.28 -19.49
N LEU A 751 15.60 -17.88 -20.22
CA LEU A 751 17.02 -17.54 -20.11
C LEU A 751 17.26 -16.06 -20.47
N LEU A 752 16.77 -15.59 -21.61
CA LEU A 752 16.94 -14.19 -22.01
C LEU A 752 16.36 -13.20 -20.98
N ARG A 753 15.17 -13.48 -20.44
CA ARG A 753 14.57 -12.71 -19.34
C ARG A 753 15.42 -12.72 -18.08
N SER A 754 16.00 -13.87 -17.73
CA SER A 754 16.92 -13.98 -16.60
C SER A 754 18.15 -13.09 -16.80
N LEU A 755 18.68 -13.03 -18.03
CA LEU A 755 19.82 -12.17 -18.39
C LEU A 755 19.45 -10.67 -18.36
N GLU A 756 18.28 -10.28 -18.86
CA GLU A 756 17.80 -8.89 -18.83
C GLU A 756 17.58 -8.39 -17.39
N HIS A 757 16.94 -9.21 -16.56
CA HIS A 757 16.64 -8.84 -15.18
C HIS A 757 17.78 -9.14 -14.21
N GLY A 758 18.89 -9.77 -14.63
CA GLY A 758 19.94 -10.25 -13.73
C GLY A 758 19.44 -11.26 -12.68
N ALA A 759 18.39 -12.01 -12.99
CA ALA A 759 17.71 -12.92 -12.06
C ALA A 759 18.28 -14.34 -12.13
N ALA A 760 18.30 -15.04 -10.99
CA ALA A 760 18.71 -16.43 -10.95
C ALA A 760 17.62 -17.39 -11.49
N PRO A 761 18.01 -18.56 -12.03
CA PRO A 761 17.07 -19.62 -12.41
C PRO A 761 16.26 -20.15 -11.23
N TYR A 762 14.98 -20.46 -11.48
CA TYR A 762 14.06 -20.97 -10.47
C TYR A 762 13.04 -21.95 -11.05
N PHE A 763 12.83 -23.06 -10.34
CA PHE A 763 11.93 -24.14 -10.72
C PHE A 763 11.06 -24.60 -9.54
N GLN A 764 9.95 -25.27 -9.82
CA GLN A 764 9.11 -25.90 -8.82
C GLN A 764 9.02 -27.41 -9.08
N TRP A 765 9.37 -28.24 -8.10
CA TRP A 765 9.49 -29.68 -8.26
C TRP A 765 8.68 -30.51 -7.26
N THR A 766 8.26 -31.69 -7.74
CA THR A 766 7.77 -32.84 -6.99
C THR A 766 8.61 -34.06 -7.37
N TYR A 767 8.85 -34.96 -6.42
CA TYR A 767 9.45 -36.26 -6.74
C TYR A 767 8.40 -37.19 -7.37
N GLU A 768 7.23 -37.24 -6.75
CA GLU A 768 6.09 -38.00 -7.24
C GLU A 768 5.44 -37.32 -8.46
N PRO A 769 4.79 -38.08 -9.36
CA PRO A 769 4.13 -37.52 -10.52
C PRO A 769 3.08 -36.47 -10.17
N SER A 770 3.15 -35.30 -10.81
CA SER A 770 2.20 -34.18 -10.61
C SER A 770 0.73 -34.59 -10.85
N SER A 771 0.50 -35.65 -11.62
CA SER A 771 -0.83 -36.22 -11.84
C SER A 771 -1.55 -36.66 -10.55
N ARG A 772 -0.83 -36.88 -9.44
CA ARG A 772 -1.42 -37.19 -8.11
C ARG A 772 -2.11 -35.99 -7.46
N LEU A 773 -1.78 -34.77 -7.90
CA LEU A 773 -2.37 -33.50 -7.44
C LEU A 773 -3.69 -33.17 -8.13
N LYS A 774 -4.09 -33.93 -9.16
CA LYS A 774 -5.40 -33.78 -9.79
C LYS A 774 -6.51 -33.88 -8.75
N LEU A 775 -7.51 -33.01 -8.86
CA LEU A 775 -8.66 -32.93 -7.94
C LEU A 775 -8.27 -32.59 -6.49
N THR A 776 -7.14 -31.87 -6.32
CA THR A 776 -6.77 -31.23 -5.07
C THR A 776 -6.73 -29.71 -5.28
N ASN A 777 -6.57 -28.93 -4.20
CA ASN A 777 -6.41 -27.47 -4.31
C ASN A 777 -5.07 -27.05 -4.96
N TYR A 778 -4.22 -28.02 -5.35
CA TYR A 778 -2.83 -27.83 -5.79
C TYR A 778 -2.60 -28.36 -7.22
N ASP A 779 -3.65 -28.49 -8.01
CA ASP A 779 -3.56 -28.93 -9.42
C ASP A 779 -2.86 -27.91 -10.34
N SER A 780 -2.62 -26.68 -9.87
CA SER A 780 -1.77 -25.68 -10.52
C SER A 780 -0.29 -26.09 -10.59
N ALA A 781 0.17 -27.01 -9.73
CA ALA A 781 1.50 -27.62 -9.82
C ALA A 781 1.51 -28.76 -10.86
N TYR A 782 1.07 -28.47 -12.10
CA TYR A 782 0.82 -29.48 -13.13
C TYR A 782 2.09 -29.99 -13.83
N ALA A 783 3.14 -29.17 -13.91
CA ALA A 783 4.39 -29.46 -14.63
C ALA A 783 5.60 -29.53 -13.68
N THR A 784 5.47 -30.23 -12.55
CA THR A 784 6.45 -30.21 -11.47
C THR A 784 7.25 -31.49 -11.28
N GLU A 785 6.98 -32.57 -11.99
CA GLU A 785 7.73 -33.82 -11.79
C GLU A 785 9.22 -33.64 -12.16
N TYR A 786 10.08 -33.76 -11.14
CA TYR A 786 11.52 -33.47 -11.18
C TYR A 786 12.26 -34.15 -12.34
N ALA A 787 11.93 -35.43 -12.58
CA ALA A 787 12.61 -36.26 -13.56
C ALA A 787 12.52 -35.72 -15.00
N TYR A 788 11.49 -34.91 -15.31
CA TYR A 788 11.34 -34.31 -16.63
C TYR A 788 12.11 -33.00 -16.80
N TRP A 789 12.47 -32.32 -15.73
CA TRP A 789 12.99 -30.94 -15.77
C TRP A 789 14.46 -30.81 -15.40
N VAL A 790 15.04 -31.79 -14.70
CA VAL A 790 16.39 -31.65 -14.14
C VAL A 790 17.46 -31.34 -15.19
N ASP A 791 17.46 -32.05 -16.32
CA ASP A 791 18.50 -31.89 -17.35
C ASP A 791 18.42 -30.51 -18.01
N ASP A 792 17.21 -30.06 -18.35
CA ASP A 792 16.96 -28.75 -18.93
C ASP A 792 17.27 -27.61 -17.94
N ALA A 793 16.91 -27.79 -16.66
CA ALA A 793 17.21 -26.83 -15.61
C ALA A 793 18.72 -26.68 -15.37
N VAL A 794 19.47 -27.79 -15.37
CA VAL A 794 20.94 -27.79 -15.28
C VAL A 794 21.56 -27.08 -16.48
N ALA A 795 21.09 -27.36 -17.70
CA ALA A 795 21.61 -26.74 -18.91
C ALA A 795 21.37 -25.22 -18.93
N LEU A 796 20.15 -24.79 -18.55
CA LEU A 796 19.81 -23.37 -18.43
C LEU A 796 20.64 -22.69 -17.35
N TYR A 797 20.78 -23.31 -16.17
CA TYR A 797 21.57 -22.75 -15.08
C TYR A 797 23.02 -22.54 -15.48
N LYS A 798 23.66 -23.52 -16.13
CA LYS A 798 25.06 -23.39 -16.57
C LYS A 798 25.25 -22.19 -17.51
N GLN A 799 24.34 -21.98 -18.46
CA GLN A 799 24.39 -20.83 -19.37
C GLN A 799 24.16 -19.50 -18.63
N ALA A 800 23.15 -19.43 -17.75
CA ALA A 800 22.89 -18.22 -16.97
C ALA A 800 24.09 -17.89 -16.06
N ASN A 801 24.67 -18.90 -15.41
CA ASN A 801 25.80 -18.76 -14.51
C ASN A 801 27.08 -18.31 -15.22
N GLU A 802 27.34 -18.79 -16.45
CA GLU A 802 28.47 -18.34 -17.26
C GLU A 802 28.44 -16.82 -17.52
N VAL A 803 27.24 -16.26 -17.70
CA VAL A 803 27.05 -14.84 -18.01
C VAL A 803 26.95 -13.99 -16.74
N LEU A 804 26.06 -14.35 -15.82
CA LEU A 804 25.70 -13.52 -14.67
C LEU A 804 26.48 -13.85 -13.39
N GLY A 805 27.21 -14.96 -13.34
CA GLY A 805 27.87 -15.43 -12.11
C GLY A 805 28.78 -14.39 -11.46
N ASN A 806 29.55 -13.67 -12.27
CA ASN A 806 30.43 -12.57 -11.83
C ASN A 806 29.75 -11.18 -11.81
N LEU A 807 28.46 -11.13 -12.15
CA LEU A 807 27.67 -9.90 -12.18
C LEU A 807 26.69 -9.80 -11.02
N ALA A 808 26.46 -10.88 -10.26
CA ALA A 808 25.47 -10.93 -9.18
C ALA A 808 25.65 -9.84 -8.11
N ASN A 809 26.88 -9.40 -7.82
CA ASN A 809 27.17 -8.33 -6.87
C ASN A 809 27.45 -6.96 -7.54
N LYS A 810 27.26 -6.85 -8.86
CA LYS A 810 27.45 -5.62 -9.62
C LYS A 810 26.09 -4.98 -9.83
N GLN A 811 25.98 -3.68 -9.62
CA GLN A 811 24.73 -2.97 -9.88
C GLN A 811 24.39 -2.97 -11.37
N ILE A 812 23.11 -3.03 -11.72
CA ILE A 812 22.63 -2.67 -13.06
C ILE A 812 22.68 -1.15 -13.15
N LEU A 813 23.71 -0.62 -13.80
CA LEU A 813 23.93 0.82 -13.93
C LEU A 813 22.92 1.44 -14.91
N LYS A 814 22.66 0.77 -16.03
CA LYS A 814 21.79 1.27 -17.10
C LYS A 814 21.03 0.12 -17.75
N HIS A 815 19.76 0.35 -18.02
CA HIS A 815 18.95 -0.48 -18.91
C HIS A 815 18.41 0.41 -20.02
N GLU A 816 18.49 -0.06 -21.27
CA GLU A 816 18.10 0.70 -22.45
C GLU A 816 17.35 -0.19 -23.43
N ARG A 817 16.19 0.27 -23.89
CA ARG A 817 15.52 -0.31 -25.05
C ARG A 817 16.08 0.35 -26.31
N ILE A 818 16.87 -0.42 -27.07
CA ILE A 818 17.51 0.06 -28.30
C ILE A 818 16.49 0.16 -29.43
N GLN A 819 15.64 -0.86 -29.52
CA GLN A 819 14.48 -0.95 -30.42
C GLN A 819 13.51 -1.99 -29.85
N ASP A 820 12.36 -2.17 -30.49
CA ASP A 820 11.42 -3.21 -30.06
C ASP A 820 12.06 -4.61 -30.05
N GLY A 821 11.85 -5.33 -28.95
CA GLY A 821 12.49 -6.63 -28.69
C GLY A 821 14.01 -6.64 -28.52
N VAL A 822 14.72 -5.50 -28.48
CA VAL A 822 16.18 -5.46 -28.29
C VAL A 822 16.57 -4.51 -27.16
N VAL A 823 17.20 -5.06 -26.13
CA VAL A 823 17.56 -4.33 -24.91
C VAL A 823 19.04 -4.49 -24.57
N ARG A 824 19.60 -3.46 -23.95
CA ARG A 824 20.99 -3.43 -23.45
C ARG A 824 20.99 -3.19 -21.95
N ILE A 825 21.72 -4.03 -21.24
CA ILE A 825 21.93 -3.96 -19.80
C ILE A 825 23.40 -3.66 -19.57
N THR A 826 23.72 -2.59 -18.85
CA THR A 826 25.09 -2.20 -18.53
C THR A 826 25.28 -2.26 -17.02
N TYR A 827 26.29 -3.01 -16.58
CA TYR A 827 26.62 -3.18 -15.18
C TYR A 827 27.74 -2.23 -14.75
N THR A 828 27.81 -1.96 -13.44
CA THR A 828 28.97 -1.29 -12.84
C THR A 828 30.24 -2.11 -13.13
N GLY A 829 31.26 -1.46 -13.69
CA GLY A 829 32.47 -2.11 -14.20
C GLY A 829 32.56 -2.23 -15.72
N GLY A 830 31.47 -1.89 -16.44
CA GLY A 830 31.47 -1.74 -17.90
C GLY A 830 31.02 -2.96 -18.69
N THR A 831 30.84 -4.13 -18.05
CA THR A 831 30.23 -5.30 -18.69
C THR A 831 28.81 -4.97 -19.14
N SER A 832 28.48 -5.35 -20.37
CA SER A 832 27.16 -5.14 -20.95
C SER A 832 26.59 -6.41 -21.54
N ILE A 833 25.29 -6.61 -21.45
CA ILE A 833 24.56 -7.71 -22.10
C ILE A 833 23.58 -7.08 -23.10
N LEU A 834 23.69 -7.48 -24.37
CA LEU A 834 22.74 -7.11 -25.42
C LEU A 834 21.85 -8.33 -25.69
N VAL A 835 20.54 -8.18 -25.48
CA VAL A 835 19.55 -9.25 -25.62
C VAL A 835 18.63 -8.93 -26.80
N ASN A 836 18.38 -9.93 -27.65
CA ASN A 836 17.47 -9.84 -28.78
C ASN A 836 16.37 -10.90 -28.64
N TYR A 837 15.14 -10.46 -28.38
CA TYR A 837 13.95 -11.31 -28.33
C TYR A 837 13.32 -11.58 -29.70
N ASN A 838 13.75 -10.88 -30.74
CA ASN A 838 13.23 -11.05 -32.09
C ASN A 838 13.76 -12.33 -32.73
N ALA A 839 13.00 -12.91 -33.67
CA ALA A 839 13.40 -14.13 -34.38
C ALA A 839 14.57 -13.91 -35.35
N ASP A 840 14.75 -12.68 -35.83
CA ASP A 840 15.81 -12.31 -36.77
C ASP A 840 17.00 -11.67 -36.03
N ALA A 841 18.19 -11.82 -36.60
CA ALA A 841 19.41 -11.20 -36.07
C ALA A 841 19.37 -9.66 -36.22
N VAL A 842 19.92 -8.95 -35.23
CA VAL A 842 20.00 -7.48 -35.21
C VAL A 842 21.44 -7.05 -35.01
N THR A 843 21.85 -5.95 -35.66
CA THR A 843 23.18 -5.34 -35.47
C THR A 843 23.05 -4.00 -34.78
N VAL A 844 23.68 -3.86 -33.62
CA VAL A 844 23.70 -2.63 -32.81
C VAL A 844 25.16 -2.24 -32.58
N ASP A 845 25.55 -1.01 -32.91
CA ASP A 845 26.92 -0.49 -32.75
C ASP A 845 28.02 -1.40 -33.31
N GLY A 846 27.74 -2.07 -34.44
CA GLY A 846 28.67 -3.01 -35.08
C GLY A 846 28.73 -4.41 -34.45
N THR A 847 27.95 -4.69 -33.40
CA THR A 847 27.80 -6.01 -32.79
C THR A 847 26.53 -6.68 -33.29
N THR A 848 26.64 -7.87 -33.90
CA THR A 848 25.50 -8.66 -34.35
C THR A 848 25.07 -9.65 -33.27
N VAL A 849 23.79 -9.63 -32.91
CA VAL A 849 23.16 -10.61 -32.01
C VAL A 849 22.20 -11.47 -32.81
N GLY A 850 22.26 -12.79 -32.64
CA GLY A 850 21.35 -13.73 -33.28
C GLY A 850 19.89 -13.49 -32.90
N GLY A 851 18.98 -14.15 -33.59
CA GLY A 851 17.57 -14.17 -33.21
C GLY A 851 17.36 -15.00 -31.94
N THR A 852 16.54 -14.49 -31.01
CA THR A 852 16.33 -15.09 -29.67
C THR A 852 17.68 -15.41 -29.00
N ASP A 853 18.60 -14.44 -29.02
CA ASP A 853 19.98 -14.60 -28.58
C ASP A 853 20.50 -13.41 -27.81
N TYR A 854 21.70 -13.55 -27.24
CA TYR A 854 22.37 -12.50 -26.50
C TYR A 854 23.86 -12.44 -26.83
N VAL A 855 24.48 -11.28 -26.59
CA VAL A 855 25.93 -11.10 -26.67
C VAL A 855 26.41 -10.33 -25.43
N VAL A 856 27.51 -10.80 -24.86
CA VAL A 856 28.20 -10.12 -23.76
C VAL A 856 29.32 -9.24 -24.32
N GLY A 857 29.36 -7.97 -23.93
CA GLY A 857 30.36 -6.98 -24.31
C GLY A 857 31.00 -6.31 -23.08
N GLY A 858 32.02 -5.48 -23.31
CA GLY A 858 32.59 -4.63 -22.26
C GLY A 858 33.44 -5.34 -21.19
N MET A 859 33.81 -6.61 -21.38
CA MET A 859 34.72 -7.32 -20.46
C MET A 859 36.12 -6.69 -20.49
N ASN A 860 36.48 -5.93 -19.46
CA ASN A 860 37.89 -5.72 -19.14
C ASN A 860 38.47 -7.06 -18.64
N ARG A 861 39.41 -7.61 -19.41
CA ARG A 861 40.21 -8.78 -19.01
C ARG A 861 41.16 -8.47 -17.86
#